data_AF-A0A9W6NZG6-F1
#
_entry.id   AF-A0A9W6NZG6-F1
#
_cell.length_a   1.000
_cell.length_b   1.000
_cell.length_c   1.000
_cell.angle_alpha   90.00
_cell.angle_beta   90.00
_cell.angle_gamma   90.00
#
_symmetry.space_group_name_H-M   'P 1'
#
loop_
_entity.id
_entity.type
_entity.pdbx_description
1 polymer ?
#
loop_
_entity_poly.entity_id
_entity_poly.type
_entity_poly.pdbx_seq_one_letter_code
_entity_poly.pdbx_strand_id
1 'polypeptide(L)'
;MTETPGFAGALARHGGRPALLVPGGECLSYRELAARADARAAELGTGRRLVAVVAGPGVEPVVTYLAALRAGHVALLVGDDPARAEPLLAAHDPAVVVRPEADGVRIEERGPGPALHPDLALLLPTSGTTGSPKLVRLSARNLAANAESIAGYLPIRPGDRAPLTLPLQYCYGLSVVNSNLARGATVVLSSRSVAEPAFWTEFAELGLTSLHGVPYTFDLLDATGFADRALPSLRYVTQAGGRWDPAAVERYAALGAGRGWALYVMYGQTEATARMAYLPPERAATAPSAVGVAVPGGTFSIERPDPDGVGDLVYRGENVMLGYARSGADLALGRTVDRLETGDRARLRPDGLLEITGRAARFVKPFGLRVDLDEVERILAAGGVAAAATGDDTGLAVAVVRGGDATAVADLLAERLRLPPTAVRVAGVDALPRLPTGKVDLAAVAAAAAPQQPPAGADPVRRAFAAVFPGRTITDGDTFVGLGGDSLRYVQTALRLQRTVGALPPDWPERTVAELVALGGPGRAPRRWLLVETPVVLRAAAIVLIVGSHVGLFRLLGGSHVLLAAAGWAFARFALAPPRPSRTILRTAARIAVPSALWVAWRATVADDVDWYNALLLNYVVDPEAWGYWFVETLPQILLLMALLFVVPAVRALDRSLPFALPAAVYLAGLLGQFVDDGANAFSLRQMSVHTVIWLFALGWAAQRAATAWQRAAVLAGLAVAVPMMFAHEPHRAAVVAVGTALLLVPALAVPRPLVRLCGLLAGASLAIYLTHYAVMSALAGLPSAVVVLACLVVGVAVQEVLGRAAASVRVEAHRSADLQAHLAARLRGLRFGRAAAQRGAAELHEHGRVVPVEDHLPDARRPAGA
;
A
#
# COMPACT_ATOMS: atom_id res chain seq x y z
N MET A 1 -26.39 7.29 -38.96
CA MET A 1 -26.77 7.09 -37.54
C MET A 1 -25.79 6.08 -36.96
N THR A 2 -25.12 6.42 -35.86
CA THR A 2 -24.28 5.44 -35.15
C THR A 2 -25.16 4.33 -34.59
N GLU A 3 -24.86 3.08 -34.92
CA GLU A 3 -25.53 1.93 -34.29
C GLU A 3 -25.22 1.94 -32.78
N THR A 4 -26.24 2.06 -31.93
CA THR A 4 -26.07 1.92 -30.48
C THR A 4 -25.89 0.43 -30.15
N PRO A 5 -24.91 0.03 -29.32
CA PRO A 5 -24.72 -1.37 -28.94
C PRO A 5 -26.00 -1.95 -28.31
N GLY A 6 -26.35 -3.20 -28.63
CA GLY A 6 -27.61 -3.81 -28.17
C GLY A 6 -27.79 -3.86 -26.65
N PHE A 7 -26.71 -3.94 -25.88
CA PHE A 7 -26.74 -3.89 -24.41
C PHE A 7 -27.07 -2.50 -23.85
N ALA A 8 -26.87 -1.44 -24.63
CA ALA A 8 -27.19 -0.06 -24.26
C ALA A 8 -28.51 0.41 -24.89
N GLY A 9 -28.76 0.09 -26.16
CA GLY A 9 -29.93 0.54 -26.92
C GLY A 9 -31.22 -0.19 -26.54
N ALA A 10 -31.14 -1.48 -26.25
CA ALA A 10 -32.32 -2.33 -26.00
C ALA A 10 -32.40 -2.83 -24.55
N LEU A 11 -31.99 -2.02 -23.57
CA LEU A 11 -32.07 -2.33 -22.13
C LEU A 11 -33.49 -2.71 -21.69
N ALA A 12 -34.48 -1.92 -22.11
CA ALA A 12 -35.88 -2.08 -21.69
C ALA A 12 -36.51 -3.43 -22.09
N ARG A 13 -35.90 -4.19 -23.03
CA ARG A 13 -36.37 -5.53 -23.43
C ARG A 13 -36.43 -6.52 -22.28
N HIS A 14 -35.60 -6.31 -21.25
CA HIS A 14 -35.53 -7.17 -20.07
C HIS A 14 -36.54 -6.76 -18.98
N GLY A 15 -37.34 -5.71 -19.22
CA GLY A 15 -38.50 -5.34 -18.40
C GLY A 15 -38.15 -4.99 -16.95
N GLY A 16 -38.92 -5.53 -16.01
CA GLY A 16 -38.77 -5.28 -14.57
C GLY A 16 -37.67 -6.09 -13.87
N ARG A 17 -36.82 -6.81 -14.62
CA ARG A 17 -35.70 -7.56 -14.02
C ARG A 17 -34.69 -6.59 -13.39
N PRO A 18 -34.01 -6.96 -12.29
CA PRO A 18 -32.94 -6.17 -11.71
C PRO A 18 -31.72 -6.09 -12.64
N ALA A 19 -31.28 -4.87 -12.96
CA ALA A 19 -30.12 -4.59 -13.82
C ALA A 19 -28.89 -4.19 -12.99
N LEU A 20 -29.04 -3.21 -12.09
CA LEU A 20 -27.97 -2.75 -11.20
C LEU A 20 -28.43 -2.86 -9.74
N LEU A 21 -27.55 -3.32 -8.87
CA LEU A 21 -27.83 -3.43 -7.45
C LEU A 21 -26.66 -2.88 -6.64
N VAL A 22 -26.93 -1.91 -5.77
CA VAL A 22 -25.98 -1.41 -4.78
C VAL A 22 -26.28 -2.07 -3.42
N PRO A 23 -25.33 -2.78 -2.79
CA PRO A 23 -25.55 -3.43 -1.50
C PRO A 23 -26.02 -2.43 -0.44
N GLY A 24 -27.18 -2.70 0.18
CA GLY A 24 -27.80 -1.79 1.17
C GLY A 24 -28.31 -0.47 0.59
N GLY A 25 -28.34 -0.32 -0.74
CA GLY A 25 -28.76 0.88 -1.45
C GLY A 25 -29.84 0.60 -2.49
N GLU A 26 -29.78 1.33 -3.60
CA GLU A 26 -30.77 1.22 -4.67
C GLU A 26 -30.62 -0.06 -5.52
N CYS A 27 -31.75 -0.56 -6.01
CA CYS A 27 -31.84 -1.61 -7.01
C CYS A 27 -32.61 -1.07 -8.20
N LEU A 28 -31.94 -0.95 -9.35
CA LEU A 28 -32.56 -0.46 -10.58
C LEU A 28 -32.94 -1.65 -11.47
N SER A 29 -34.20 -1.73 -11.85
CA SER A 29 -34.65 -2.62 -12.92
C SER A 29 -34.12 -2.17 -14.28
N TYR A 30 -34.16 -3.05 -15.28
CA TYR A 30 -33.80 -2.69 -16.66
C TYR A 30 -34.65 -1.57 -17.24
N ARG A 31 -35.94 -1.50 -16.87
CA ARG A 31 -36.83 -0.41 -17.25
C ARG A 31 -36.42 0.92 -16.61
N GLU A 32 -36.13 0.92 -15.32
CA GLU A 32 -35.68 2.12 -14.59
C GLU A 32 -34.30 2.58 -15.06
N LEU A 33 -33.38 1.63 -15.30
CA LEU A 33 -32.07 1.93 -15.85
C LEU A 33 -32.17 2.56 -17.24
N ALA A 34 -33.03 2.03 -18.11
CA ALA A 34 -33.28 2.61 -19.43
C ALA A 34 -33.85 4.03 -19.32
N ALA A 35 -34.86 4.24 -18.48
CA ALA A 35 -35.47 5.55 -18.25
C ALA A 35 -34.47 6.56 -17.67
N ARG A 36 -33.66 6.17 -16.70
CA ARG A 36 -32.63 7.04 -16.09
C ARG A 36 -31.49 7.34 -17.07
N ALA A 37 -31.12 6.38 -17.92
CA ALA A 37 -30.15 6.63 -18.99
C ALA A 37 -30.71 7.57 -20.07
N ASP A 38 -32.00 7.49 -20.40
CA ASP A 38 -32.67 8.41 -21.33
C ASP A 38 -32.80 9.83 -20.74
N ALA A 39 -33.12 9.93 -19.45
CA ALA A 39 -33.13 11.22 -18.75
C ALA A 39 -31.73 11.85 -18.71
N ARG A 40 -30.71 11.08 -18.32
CA ARG A 40 -29.32 11.55 -18.33
C ARG A 40 -28.86 11.91 -19.75
N ALA A 41 -29.29 11.17 -20.78
CA ALA A 41 -28.96 11.48 -22.17
C ALA A 41 -29.47 12.88 -22.59
N ALA A 42 -30.66 13.29 -22.11
CA ALA A 42 -31.16 14.64 -22.36
C ALA A 42 -30.32 15.73 -21.66
N GLU A 43 -29.76 15.43 -20.49
CA GLU A 43 -28.90 16.35 -19.72
C GLU A 43 -27.49 16.55 -20.33
N LEU A 44 -27.00 15.59 -21.13
CA LEU A 44 -25.68 15.68 -21.79
C LEU A 44 -25.67 16.67 -22.99
N GLY A 45 -26.85 17.13 -23.40
CA GLY A 45 -27.06 18.11 -24.46
C GLY A 45 -27.21 17.51 -25.86
N THR A 46 -27.46 18.37 -26.84
CA THR A 46 -27.73 17.97 -28.23
C THR A 46 -26.46 17.86 -29.06
N GLY A 47 -26.49 16.99 -30.07
CA GLY A 47 -25.38 16.77 -31.00
C GLY A 47 -24.32 15.81 -30.46
N ARG A 48 -23.42 15.33 -31.33
CA ARG A 48 -22.36 14.39 -30.93
C ARG A 48 -21.30 15.13 -30.11
N ARG A 49 -21.04 14.67 -28.89
CA ARG A 49 -20.14 15.32 -27.92
C ARG A 49 -19.20 14.28 -27.32
N LEU A 50 -18.04 14.73 -26.84
CA LEU A 50 -17.16 13.92 -26.01
C LEU A 50 -17.56 14.11 -24.55
N VAL A 51 -18.04 13.04 -23.92
CA VAL A 51 -18.53 13.02 -22.55
C VAL A 51 -17.56 12.23 -21.69
N ALA A 52 -16.82 12.92 -20.82
CA ALA A 52 -15.98 12.26 -19.83
C ALA A 52 -16.83 11.81 -18.64
N VAL A 53 -16.78 10.51 -18.36
CA VAL A 53 -17.47 9.88 -17.22
C VAL A 53 -16.42 9.52 -16.18
N VAL A 54 -16.47 10.21 -15.04
CA VAL A 54 -15.59 9.89 -13.91
C VAL A 54 -16.18 8.72 -13.14
N ALA A 55 -15.36 7.68 -12.96
CA ALA A 55 -15.72 6.54 -12.13
C ALA A 55 -15.95 6.99 -10.68
N GLY A 56 -16.80 6.26 -9.97
CA GLY A 56 -17.08 6.50 -8.57
C GLY A 56 -18.04 5.44 -8.03
N PRO A 57 -18.42 5.51 -6.74
CA PRO A 57 -19.37 4.58 -6.16
C PRO A 57 -20.78 4.78 -6.76
N GLY A 58 -21.61 3.73 -6.69
CA GLY A 58 -23.03 3.80 -7.06
C GLY A 58 -23.31 3.64 -8.56
N VAL A 59 -24.57 3.86 -8.94
CA VAL A 59 -25.09 3.57 -10.29
C VAL A 59 -24.73 4.64 -11.33
N GLU A 60 -24.43 5.86 -10.89
CA GLU A 60 -24.32 7.05 -11.74
C GLU A 60 -23.28 6.95 -12.87
N PRO A 61 -22.07 6.39 -12.65
CA PRO A 61 -21.12 6.20 -13.73
C PRO A 61 -21.63 5.25 -14.82
N VAL A 62 -22.34 4.18 -14.43
CA VAL A 62 -22.93 3.21 -15.38
C VAL A 62 -24.09 3.86 -16.14
N VAL A 63 -24.97 4.59 -15.45
CA VAL A 63 -26.06 5.35 -16.07
C VAL A 63 -25.52 6.34 -17.10
N THR A 64 -24.49 7.12 -16.74
CA THR A 64 -23.90 8.12 -17.63
C THR A 64 -23.21 7.51 -18.84
N TYR A 65 -22.49 6.39 -18.64
CA TYR A 65 -21.90 5.63 -19.74
C TYR A 65 -22.95 5.15 -20.73
N LEU A 66 -24.05 4.55 -20.25
CA LEU A 66 -25.15 4.08 -21.08
C LEU A 66 -25.87 5.25 -21.78
N ALA A 67 -26.09 6.36 -21.08
CA ALA A 67 -26.69 7.58 -21.62
C ALA A 67 -25.88 8.13 -22.80
N ALA A 68 -24.55 8.22 -22.65
CA ALA A 68 -23.66 8.67 -23.72
C ALA A 68 -23.80 7.80 -24.99
N LEU A 69 -23.82 6.46 -24.83
CA LEU A 69 -24.00 5.55 -25.96
C LEU A 69 -25.39 5.65 -26.60
N ARG A 70 -26.44 5.82 -25.80
CA ARG A 70 -27.84 5.93 -26.26
C ARG A 70 -28.08 7.23 -27.02
N ALA A 71 -27.47 8.33 -26.60
CA ALA A 71 -27.51 9.62 -27.30
C ALA A 71 -26.55 9.70 -28.51
N GLY A 72 -25.73 8.68 -28.73
CA GLY A 72 -24.72 8.68 -29.80
C GLY A 72 -23.53 9.62 -29.54
N HIS A 73 -23.29 10.00 -28.28
CA HIS A 73 -22.07 10.68 -27.84
C HIS A 73 -20.89 9.69 -27.77
N VAL A 74 -19.68 10.23 -27.58
CA VAL A 74 -18.47 9.46 -27.28
C VAL A 74 -18.24 9.46 -25.78
N ALA A 75 -18.18 8.29 -25.16
CA ALA A 75 -17.82 8.19 -23.75
C ALA A 75 -16.29 8.14 -23.58
N LEU A 76 -15.75 8.88 -22.61
CA LEU A 76 -14.39 8.74 -22.11
C LEU A 76 -14.45 8.32 -20.64
N LEU A 77 -14.11 7.07 -20.33
CA LEU A 77 -14.10 6.60 -18.94
C LEU A 77 -12.76 6.92 -18.28
N VAL A 78 -12.80 7.65 -17.17
CA VAL A 78 -11.62 7.99 -16.36
C VAL A 78 -11.81 7.60 -14.90
N GLY A 79 -10.72 7.40 -14.18
CA GLY A 79 -10.78 7.14 -12.74
C GLY A 79 -11.19 8.38 -11.94
N ASP A 80 -11.54 8.18 -10.67
CA ASP A 80 -11.84 9.21 -9.68
C ASP A 80 -10.61 10.02 -9.23
N ASP A 81 -9.41 9.44 -9.35
CA ASP A 81 -8.16 10.10 -9.01
C ASP A 81 -7.83 11.29 -9.95
N PRO A 82 -7.87 12.55 -9.46
CA PRO A 82 -7.61 13.73 -10.29
C PRO A 82 -6.23 13.73 -10.94
N ALA A 83 -5.21 13.16 -10.30
CA ALA A 83 -3.85 13.13 -10.83
C ALA A 83 -3.72 12.28 -12.11
N ARG A 84 -4.66 11.35 -12.35
CA ARG A 84 -4.75 10.55 -13.58
C ARG A 84 -5.82 11.07 -14.53
N ALA A 85 -6.95 11.55 -13.99
CA ALA A 85 -8.06 12.01 -14.79
C ALA A 85 -7.72 13.34 -15.50
N GLU A 86 -7.21 14.34 -14.78
CA GLU A 86 -7.02 15.69 -15.34
C GLU A 86 -6.06 15.74 -16.54
N PRO A 87 -4.94 15.00 -16.59
CA PRO A 87 -4.11 14.94 -17.80
C PRO A 87 -4.84 14.39 -19.03
N LEU A 88 -5.71 13.38 -18.85
CA LEU A 88 -6.53 12.83 -19.94
C LEU A 88 -7.59 13.84 -20.40
N LEU A 89 -8.26 14.49 -19.45
CA LEU A 89 -9.25 15.53 -19.73
C LEU A 89 -8.59 16.71 -20.46
N ALA A 90 -7.42 17.17 -20.02
CA ALA A 90 -6.70 18.26 -20.65
C ALA A 90 -6.21 17.93 -22.07
N ALA A 91 -5.73 16.71 -22.30
CA ALA A 91 -5.23 16.31 -23.62
C ALA A 91 -6.33 16.07 -24.66
N HIS A 92 -7.54 15.73 -24.22
CA HIS A 92 -8.65 15.29 -25.09
C HIS A 92 -9.82 16.26 -25.12
N ASP A 93 -9.82 17.27 -24.25
CA ASP A 93 -10.74 18.41 -24.24
C ASP A 93 -12.23 18.02 -24.31
N PRO A 94 -12.75 17.17 -23.41
CA PRO A 94 -14.14 16.76 -23.44
C PRO A 94 -15.09 17.96 -23.28
N ALA A 95 -16.12 18.02 -24.13
CA ALA A 95 -17.15 19.06 -24.07
C ALA A 95 -17.92 19.03 -22.75
N VAL A 96 -18.15 17.82 -22.22
CA VAL A 96 -18.91 17.58 -20.99
C VAL A 96 -18.13 16.65 -20.07
N VAL A 97 -18.09 17.00 -18.79
CA VAL A 97 -17.46 16.18 -17.76
C VAL A 97 -18.47 15.89 -16.65
N VAL A 98 -18.74 14.61 -16.41
CA VAL A 98 -19.72 14.15 -15.43
C VAL A 98 -19.03 13.51 -14.25
N ARG A 99 -19.27 14.05 -13.05
CA ARG A 99 -18.70 13.56 -11.78
C ARG A 99 -19.82 13.04 -10.87
N PRO A 100 -19.69 11.84 -10.29
CA PRO A 100 -20.63 11.37 -9.29
C PRO A 100 -20.52 12.19 -8.00
N GLU A 101 -21.66 12.54 -7.42
CA GLU A 101 -21.79 13.21 -6.11
C GLU A 101 -22.74 12.41 -5.21
N ALA A 102 -22.89 12.83 -3.94
CA ALA A 102 -23.68 12.07 -2.96
C ALA A 102 -25.14 11.85 -3.38
N ASP A 103 -25.77 12.86 -4.02
CA ASP A 103 -27.20 12.86 -4.38
C ASP A 103 -27.44 12.89 -5.91
N GLY A 104 -26.46 12.46 -6.72
CA GLY A 104 -26.59 12.42 -8.18
C GLY A 104 -25.27 12.66 -8.90
N VAL A 105 -25.25 13.60 -9.85
CA VAL A 105 -24.05 13.97 -10.58
C VAL A 105 -23.90 15.48 -10.71
N ARG A 106 -22.65 15.91 -10.81
CA ARG A 106 -22.30 17.23 -11.31
C ARG A 106 -21.87 17.12 -12.77
N ILE A 107 -22.59 17.85 -13.62
CA ILE A 107 -22.29 17.98 -15.05
C ILE A 107 -21.58 19.32 -15.25
N GLU A 108 -20.35 19.28 -15.76
CA GLU A 108 -19.54 20.44 -16.08
C GLU A 108 -19.42 20.56 -17.60
N GLU A 109 -19.99 21.61 -18.18
CA GLU A 109 -19.76 21.97 -19.59
C GLU A 109 -18.45 22.78 -19.71
N ARG A 110 -17.54 22.36 -20.59
CA ARG A 110 -16.22 22.97 -20.76
C ARG A 110 -16.04 23.72 -22.09
N GLY A 111 -16.85 23.42 -23.10
CA GLY A 111 -16.77 24.03 -24.43
C GLY A 111 -17.35 23.14 -25.52
N PRO A 112 -17.09 23.45 -26.81
CA PRO A 112 -17.60 22.67 -27.93
C PRO A 112 -16.97 21.27 -28.03
N GLY A 113 -15.78 21.08 -27.45
CA GLY A 113 -14.99 19.86 -27.54
C GLY A 113 -14.39 19.61 -28.94
N PRO A 114 -13.67 18.49 -29.12
CA PRO A 114 -12.98 18.17 -30.37
C PRO A 114 -13.94 17.66 -31.45
N ALA A 115 -13.46 17.66 -32.70
CA ALA A 115 -14.12 16.94 -33.78
C ALA A 115 -14.08 15.42 -33.52
N LEU A 116 -15.18 14.74 -33.77
CA LEU A 116 -15.37 13.31 -33.44
C LEU A 116 -15.72 12.52 -34.69
N HIS A 117 -15.03 11.40 -34.88
CA HIS A 117 -15.36 10.48 -35.96
C HIS A 117 -16.75 9.86 -35.75
N PRO A 118 -17.57 9.69 -36.80
CA PRO A 118 -18.90 9.09 -36.70
C PRO A 118 -18.91 7.70 -36.07
N ASP A 119 -17.87 6.88 -36.25
CA ASP A 119 -17.84 5.52 -35.70
C ASP A 119 -17.32 5.44 -34.25
N LEU A 120 -16.65 6.48 -33.74
CA LEU A 120 -16.04 6.45 -32.41
C LEU A 120 -17.12 6.46 -31.33
N ALA A 121 -17.15 5.51 -30.40
CA ALA A 121 -18.17 5.43 -29.35
C ALA A 121 -17.60 5.45 -27.92
N LEU A 122 -16.41 4.89 -27.74
CA LEU A 122 -15.77 4.79 -26.43
C LEU A 122 -14.27 5.03 -26.55
N LEU A 123 -13.74 5.78 -25.59
CA LEU A 123 -12.33 5.94 -25.33
C LEU A 123 -12.00 5.30 -23.99
N LEU A 124 -11.01 4.39 -24.01
CA LEU A 124 -10.47 3.78 -22.80
C LEU A 124 -8.97 4.03 -22.70
N PRO A 125 -8.46 4.38 -21.52
CA PRO A 125 -7.02 4.35 -21.28
C PRO A 125 -6.52 2.91 -21.35
N THR A 126 -5.29 2.72 -21.83
CA THR A 126 -4.62 1.42 -21.67
C THR A 126 -4.26 1.22 -20.22
N SER A 127 -4.54 0.03 -19.66
CA SER A 127 -4.20 -0.28 -18.27
C SER A 127 -2.69 -0.20 -18.09
N GLY A 128 -2.15 0.88 -17.50
CA GLY A 128 -0.73 0.95 -17.12
C GLY A 128 0.10 2.12 -17.66
N THR A 129 -0.47 3.05 -18.42
CA THR A 129 0.25 4.29 -18.77
C THR A 129 -0.19 5.43 -17.86
N THR A 130 0.32 5.45 -16.64
CA THR A 130 0.10 6.53 -15.68
C THR A 130 0.70 7.84 -16.20
N GLY A 131 -0.19 8.73 -16.68
CA GLY A 131 0.19 10.04 -17.21
C GLY A 131 0.33 10.11 -18.73
N SER A 132 0.16 9.00 -19.46
CA SER A 132 0.09 9.06 -20.94
C SER A 132 -1.29 9.53 -21.37
N PRO A 133 -1.38 10.45 -22.34
CA PRO A 133 -2.63 10.81 -22.95
C PRO A 133 -3.14 9.72 -23.92
N LYS A 134 -2.49 8.57 -24.05
CA LYS A 134 -2.87 7.55 -25.03
C LYS A 134 -4.18 6.84 -24.66
N LEU A 135 -5.18 6.95 -25.52
CA LEU A 135 -6.46 6.26 -25.43
C LEU A 135 -6.67 5.31 -26.61
N VAL A 136 -7.42 4.23 -26.37
CA VAL A 136 -7.90 3.31 -27.40
C VAL A 136 -9.25 3.82 -27.91
N ARG A 137 -9.35 4.01 -29.23
CA ARG A 137 -10.57 4.43 -29.93
C ARG A 137 -11.41 3.20 -30.28
N LEU A 138 -12.58 3.06 -29.66
CA LEU A 138 -13.49 1.93 -29.85
C LEU A 138 -14.80 2.38 -30.48
N SER A 139 -15.26 1.63 -31.48
CA SER A 139 -16.57 1.83 -32.10
C SER A 139 -17.68 1.10 -31.37
N ALA A 140 -18.93 1.49 -31.62
CA ALA A 140 -20.09 0.79 -31.07
C ALA A 140 -20.15 -0.68 -31.52
N ARG A 141 -19.76 -0.97 -32.76
CA ARG A 141 -19.62 -2.35 -33.27
C ARG A 141 -18.56 -3.13 -32.49
N ASN A 142 -17.43 -2.51 -32.15
CA ASN A 142 -16.42 -3.17 -31.31
C ASN A 142 -17.02 -3.60 -29.95
N LEU A 143 -17.78 -2.70 -29.31
CA LEU A 143 -18.43 -2.98 -28.02
C LEU A 143 -19.48 -4.08 -28.13
N ALA A 144 -20.34 -4.03 -29.14
CA ALA A 144 -21.41 -5.00 -29.36
C ALA A 144 -20.83 -6.40 -29.66
N ALA A 145 -19.88 -6.48 -30.60
CA ALA A 145 -19.25 -7.75 -30.98
C ALA A 145 -18.55 -8.42 -29.79
N ASN A 146 -17.83 -7.65 -28.97
CA ASN A 146 -17.16 -8.22 -27.80
C ASN A 146 -18.16 -8.66 -26.70
N ALA A 147 -19.17 -7.83 -26.40
CA ALA A 147 -20.16 -8.16 -25.38
C ALA A 147 -20.94 -9.43 -25.73
N GLU A 148 -21.38 -9.58 -26.99
CA GLU A 148 -22.09 -10.78 -27.46
C GLU A 148 -21.17 -12.00 -27.51
N SER A 149 -19.92 -11.83 -27.92
CA SER A 149 -18.92 -12.90 -27.92
C SER A 149 -18.69 -13.46 -26.50
N ILE A 150 -18.45 -12.57 -25.52
CA ILE A 150 -18.31 -12.94 -24.10
C ILE A 150 -19.57 -13.66 -23.60
N ALA A 151 -20.73 -13.07 -23.88
CA ALA A 151 -22.00 -13.62 -23.46
C ALA A 151 -22.39 -14.92 -24.20
N GLY A 152 -21.65 -15.30 -25.24
CA GLY A 152 -21.82 -16.55 -25.98
C GLY A 152 -21.04 -17.71 -25.36
N TYR A 153 -19.79 -17.49 -24.92
CA TYR A 153 -18.98 -18.56 -24.33
C TYR A 153 -19.02 -18.62 -22.80
N LEU A 154 -19.29 -17.51 -22.10
CA LEU A 154 -19.55 -17.54 -20.67
C LEU A 154 -21.00 -17.94 -20.42
N PRO A 155 -21.29 -18.72 -19.37
CA PRO A 155 -22.62 -19.26 -19.11
C PRO A 155 -23.53 -18.22 -18.42
N ILE A 156 -23.51 -16.98 -18.91
CA ILE A 156 -24.27 -15.84 -18.39
C ILE A 156 -25.75 -16.05 -18.69
N ARG A 157 -26.58 -16.00 -17.65
CA ARG A 157 -28.02 -16.17 -17.72
C ARG A 157 -28.72 -14.93 -17.17
N PRO A 158 -29.97 -14.65 -17.57
CA PRO A 158 -30.71 -13.52 -17.03
C PRO A 158 -30.81 -13.52 -15.49
N GLY A 159 -30.79 -14.68 -14.85
CA GLY A 159 -30.87 -14.80 -13.38
C GLY A 159 -29.56 -14.58 -12.64
N ASP A 160 -28.44 -14.38 -13.34
CA ASP A 160 -27.13 -14.24 -12.73
C ASP A 160 -26.95 -12.87 -12.05
N ARG A 161 -26.12 -12.86 -11.00
CA ARG A 161 -25.71 -11.68 -10.26
C ARG A 161 -24.18 -11.62 -10.23
N ALA A 162 -23.61 -10.68 -10.97
CA ALA A 162 -22.18 -10.54 -11.15
C ALA A 162 -21.64 -9.34 -10.34
N PRO A 163 -20.73 -9.52 -9.37
CA PRO A 163 -20.09 -8.41 -8.69
C PRO A 163 -19.10 -7.69 -9.61
N LEU A 164 -19.16 -6.36 -9.62
CA LEU A 164 -18.16 -5.52 -10.28
C LEU A 164 -16.93 -5.36 -9.36
N THR A 165 -16.11 -6.40 -9.28
CA THR A 165 -14.87 -6.45 -8.47
C THR A 165 -13.69 -5.68 -9.08
N LEU A 166 -13.84 -5.20 -10.32
CA LEU A 166 -12.81 -4.49 -11.08
C LEU A 166 -13.32 -3.10 -11.47
N PRO A 167 -12.45 -2.07 -11.50
CA PRO A 167 -12.88 -0.70 -11.82
C PRO A 167 -13.59 -0.59 -13.17
N LEU A 168 -14.61 0.27 -13.27
CA LEU A 168 -15.41 0.47 -14.48
C LEU A 168 -14.58 1.00 -15.67
N GLN A 169 -13.62 1.89 -15.40
CA GLN A 169 -12.70 2.46 -16.39
C GLN A 169 -11.63 1.47 -16.88
N TYR A 170 -11.58 0.27 -16.29
CA TYR A 170 -10.75 -0.82 -16.80
C TYR A 170 -11.56 -1.69 -17.76
N CYS A 171 -11.01 -1.99 -18.94
CA CYS A 171 -11.72 -2.70 -20.01
C CYS A 171 -12.30 -4.05 -19.56
N TYR A 172 -11.65 -4.77 -18.64
CA TYR A 172 -12.21 -6.00 -18.05
C TYR A 172 -13.45 -5.69 -17.21
N GLY A 173 -13.38 -4.74 -16.26
CA GLY A 173 -14.55 -4.34 -15.46
C GLY A 173 -15.73 -3.92 -16.34
N LEU A 174 -15.47 -3.09 -17.36
CA LEU A 174 -16.49 -2.69 -18.32
C LEU A 174 -17.08 -3.86 -19.13
N SER A 175 -16.25 -4.84 -19.53
CA SER A 175 -16.72 -6.01 -20.27
C SER A 175 -17.69 -6.88 -19.44
N VAL A 176 -17.52 -6.92 -18.11
CA VAL A 176 -18.47 -7.58 -17.19
C VAL A 176 -19.81 -6.87 -17.23
N VAL A 177 -19.82 -5.53 -17.16
CA VAL A 177 -21.05 -4.73 -17.26
C VAL A 177 -21.76 -5.00 -18.59
N ASN A 178 -21.06 -4.84 -19.71
CA ASN A 178 -21.67 -4.92 -21.04
C ASN A 178 -22.22 -6.31 -21.36
N SER A 179 -21.48 -7.37 -21.04
CA SER A 179 -21.91 -8.76 -21.32
C SER A 179 -23.06 -9.22 -20.42
N ASN A 180 -23.09 -8.81 -19.14
CA ASN A 180 -24.21 -9.12 -18.25
C ASN A 180 -25.48 -8.36 -18.63
N LEU A 181 -25.35 -7.07 -18.98
CA LEU A 181 -26.48 -6.26 -19.46
C LEU A 181 -27.05 -6.80 -20.79
N ALA A 182 -26.20 -7.33 -21.68
CA ALA A 182 -26.64 -7.97 -22.91
C ALA A 182 -27.56 -9.17 -22.66
N ARG A 183 -27.34 -9.93 -21.58
CA ARG A 183 -28.09 -11.15 -21.23
C ARG A 183 -29.19 -10.96 -20.20
N GLY A 184 -29.45 -9.74 -19.74
CA GLY A 184 -30.52 -9.50 -18.77
C GLY A 184 -30.16 -9.89 -17.33
N ALA A 185 -28.86 -10.07 -17.05
CA ALA A 185 -28.31 -10.39 -15.73
C ALA A 185 -28.16 -9.13 -14.86
N THR A 186 -27.92 -9.29 -13.56
CA THR A 186 -27.73 -8.17 -12.64
C THR A 186 -26.25 -7.92 -12.38
N VAL A 187 -25.83 -6.66 -12.43
CA VAL A 187 -24.49 -6.23 -12.01
C VAL A 187 -24.59 -5.66 -10.59
N VAL A 188 -23.80 -6.21 -9.68
CA VAL A 188 -23.73 -5.76 -8.28
C VAL A 188 -22.55 -4.82 -8.10
N LEU A 189 -22.84 -3.58 -7.73
CA LEU A 189 -21.86 -2.49 -7.60
C LEU A 189 -21.30 -2.44 -6.18
N SER A 190 -20.45 -3.42 -5.84
CA SER A 190 -19.78 -3.49 -4.55
C SER A 190 -18.51 -2.63 -4.53
N SER A 191 -18.28 -1.90 -3.45
CA SER A 191 -17.02 -1.20 -3.17
C SER A 191 -16.07 -1.99 -2.28
N ARG A 192 -16.46 -3.21 -1.86
CA ARG A 192 -15.69 -4.05 -0.93
C ARG A 192 -14.60 -4.81 -1.66
N SER A 193 -13.44 -4.93 -1.01
CA SER A 193 -12.37 -5.81 -1.49
C SER A 193 -12.72 -7.28 -1.24
N VAL A 194 -12.34 -8.17 -2.16
CA VAL A 194 -12.47 -9.64 -1.98
C VAL A 194 -11.71 -10.17 -0.75
N ALA A 195 -10.77 -9.38 -0.21
CA ALA A 195 -10.04 -9.72 1.01
C ALA A 195 -10.83 -9.39 2.30
N GLU A 196 -11.88 -8.59 2.22
CA GLU A 196 -12.69 -8.20 3.37
C GLU A 196 -13.75 -9.28 3.69
N PRO A 197 -13.96 -9.65 4.96
CA PRO A 197 -15.04 -10.55 5.35
C PRO A 197 -16.43 -10.09 4.90
N ALA A 198 -16.66 -8.77 4.90
CA ALA A 198 -17.93 -8.16 4.50
C ALA A 198 -18.31 -8.44 3.03
N PHE A 199 -17.34 -8.53 2.12
CA PHE A 199 -17.59 -8.91 0.72
C PHE A 199 -18.22 -10.30 0.63
N TRP A 200 -17.79 -11.25 1.48
CA TRP A 200 -18.30 -12.61 1.47
C TRP A 200 -19.67 -12.76 2.14
N THR A 201 -19.96 -11.92 3.14
CA THR A 201 -21.31 -11.78 3.67
C THR A 201 -22.25 -11.29 2.57
N GLU A 202 -21.88 -10.22 1.88
CA GLU A 202 -22.62 -9.69 0.73
C GLU A 202 -22.77 -10.74 -0.39
N PHE A 203 -21.71 -11.49 -0.66
CA PHE A 203 -21.72 -12.56 -1.68
C PHE A 203 -22.80 -13.59 -1.40
N ALA A 204 -22.91 -14.03 -0.14
CA ALA A 204 -23.89 -15.01 0.30
C ALA A 204 -25.32 -14.43 0.32
N GLU A 205 -25.50 -13.25 0.90
CA GLU A 205 -26.80 -12.59 1.04
C GLU A 205 -27.43 -12.23 -0.32
N LEU A 206 -26.61 -11.74 -1.24
CA LEU A 206 -27.05 -11.38 -2.58
C LEU A 206 -27.05 -12.56 -3.55
N GLY A 207 -26.57 -13.74 -3.14
CA GLY A 207 -26.53 -14.93 -3.99
C GLY A 207 -25.73 -14.71 -5.27
N LEU A 208 -24.53 -14.15 -5.15
CA LEU A 208 -23.68 -13.85 -6.31
C LEU A 208 -23.29 -15.13 -7.06
N THR A 209 -23.32 -15.07 -8.38
CA THR A 209 -23.20 -16.25 -9.25
C THR A 209 -21.88 -16.36 -9.98
N SER A 210 -21.09 -15.28 -9.98
CA SER A 210 -19.77 -15.26 -10.62
C SER A 210 -18.74 -14.51 -9.78
N LEU A 211 -17.48 -14.79 -10.06
CA LEU A 211 -16.35 -14.04 -9.50
C LEU A 211 -15.35 -13.72 -10.61
N HIS A 212 -14.94 -12.46 -10.67
CA HIS A 212 -14.06 -11.96 -11.72
C HIS A 212 -12.77 -11.42 -11.09
N GLY A 213 -11.62 -11.87 -11.59
CA GLY A 213 -10.34 -11.48 -11.00
C GLY A 213 -9.19 -11.42 -12.00
N VAL A 214 -8.14 -10.72 -11.59
CA VAL A 214 -6.79 -10.78 -12.17
C VAL A 214 -5.90 -11.67 -11.30
N PRO A 215 -4.69 -12.13 -11.72
CA PRO A 215 -3.87 -13.04 -10.89
C PRO A 215 -3.73 -12.59 -9.44
N TYR A 216 -3.48 -11.30 -9.22
CA TYR A 216 -3.40 -10.70 -7.88
C TYR A 216 -4.69 -10.86 -7.05
N THR A 217 -5.87 -10.82 -7.67
CA THR A 217 -7.13 -11.13 -6.99
C THR A 217 -7.10 -12.53 -6.40
N PHE A 218 -6.59 -13.52 -7.14
CA PHE A 218 -6.50 -14.91 -6.68
C PHE A 218 -5.48 -15.09 -5.56
N ASP A 219 -4.39 -14.32 -5.55
CA ASP A 219 -3.45 -14.32 -4.41
C ASP A 219 -4.15 -13.85 -3.12
N LEU A 220 -5.01 -12.82 -3.21
CA LEU A 220 -5.81 -12.34 -2.08
C LEU A 220 -6.87 -13.37 -1.64
N LEU A 221 -7.49 -14.07 -2.60
CA LEU A 221 -8.44 -15.14 -2.33
C LEU A 221 -7.77 -16.29 -1.55
N ASP A 222 -6.58 -16.72 -1.99
CA ASP A 222 -5.81 -17.78 -1.32
C ASP A 222 -5.40 -17.35 0.10
N ALA A 223 -4.93 -16.10 0.27
CA ALA A 223 -4.54 -15.56 1.57
C ALA A 223 -5.70 -15.45 2.58
N THR A 224 -6.95 -15.42 2.10
CA THR A 224 -8.16 -15.27 2.92
C THR A 224 -9.01 -16.55 3.01
N GLY A 225 -8.44 -17.69 2.60
CA GLY A 225 -9.04 -19.01 2.76
C GLY A 225 -10.20 -19.26 1.79
N PHE A 226 -10.14 -18.76 0.56
CA PHE A 226 -11.19 -18.97 -0.45
C PHE A 226 -11.54 -20.46 -0.66
N ALA A 227 -10.53 -21.33 -0.64
CA ALA A 227 -10.72 -22.78 -0.78
C ALA A 227 -11.62 -23.39 0.30
N ASP A 228 -11.72 -22.79 1.48
CA ASP A 228 -12.49 -23.31 2.60
C ASP A 228 -13.94 -22.76 2.63
N ARG A 229 -14.29 -21.85 1.72
CA ARG A 229 -15.61 -21.20 1.69
C ARG A 229 -16.67 -22.05 1.00
N ALA A 230 -17.85 -22.08 1.59
CA ALA A 230 -19.06 -22.64 0.97
C ALA A 230 -19.80 -21.54 0.20
N LEU A 231 -19.79 -21.62 -1.13
CA LEU A 231 -20.41 -20.63 -2.03
C LEU A 231 -21.39 -21.33 -2.99
N PRO A 232 -22.55 -21.79 -2.50
CA PRO A 232 -23.47 -22.61 -3.30
C PRO A 232 -24.09 -21.88 -4.50
N SER A 233 -24.12 -20.55 -4.49
CA SER A 233 -24.61 -19.73 -5.60
C SER A 233 -23.58 -19.54 -6.72
N LEU A 234 -22.28 -19.73 -6.43
CA LEU A 234 -21.21 -19.50 -7.40
C LEU A 234 -21.27 -20.55 -8.52
N ARG A 235 -21.33 -20.07 -9.77
CA ARG A 235 -21.44 -20.92 -10.97
C ARG A 235 -20.17 -20.93 -11.81
N TYR A 236 -19.47 -19.80 -11.89
CA TYR A 236 -18.24 -19.70 -12.66
C TYR A 236 -17.31 -18.59 -12.16
N VAL A 237 -16.02 -18.80 -12.36
CA VAL A 237 -14.94 -17.88 -11.99
C VAL A 237 -14.16 -17.53 -13.23
N THR A 238 -13.78 -16.27 -13.38
CA THR A 238 -13.01 -15.81 -14.54
C THR A 238 -11.68 -15.18 -14.14
N GLN A 239 -10.60 -15.61 -14.77
CA GLN A 239 -9.27 -15.02 -14.63
C GLN A 239 -8.84 -14.34 -15.93
N ALA A 240 -8.26 -13.15 -15.82
CA ALA A 240 -7.64 -12.46 -16.95
C ALA A 240 -6.65 -11.36 -16.55
N GLY A 241 -6.17 -10.61 -17.54
CA GLY A 241 -5.43 -9.36 -17.31
C GLY A 241 -3.95 -9.56 -17.02
N GLY A 242 -3.48 -10.79 -16.84
CA GLY A 242 -2.06 -11.12 -16.72
C GLY A 242 -1.84 -12.63 -16.83
N ARG A 243 -0.59 -13.05 -17.04
CA ARG A 243 -0.22 -14.46 -16.98
C ARG A 243 -0.54 -15.01 -15.60
N TRP A 244 -1.14 -16.19 -15.57
CA TRP A 244 -1.39 -16.93 -14.34
C TRP A 244 -0.55 -18.20 -14.33
N ASP A 245 -0.12 -18.62 -13.15
CA ASP A 245 0.68 -19.83 -12.98
C ASP A 245 -0.15 -21.05 -13.41
N PRO A 246 0.33 -21.91 -14.32
CA PRO A 246 -0.36 -23.12 -14.71
C PRO A 246 -0.76 -24.01 -13.51
N ALA A 247 0.07 -24.10 -12.47
CA ALA A 247 -0.25 -24.86 -11.26
C ALA A 247 -1.42 -24.22 -10.47
N ALA A 248 -1.57 -22.90 -10.55
CA ALA A 248 -2.73 -22.20 -9.98
C ALA A 248 -4.00 -22.42 -10.81
N VAL A 249 -3.88 -22.39 -12.14
CA VAL A 249 -5.00 -22.71 -13.05
C VAL A 249 -5.52 -24.12 -12.78
N GLU A 250 -4.62 -25.11 -12.72
CA GLU A 250 -4.97 -26.51 -12.46
C GLU A 250 -5.63 -26.66 -11.08
N ARG A 251 -5.04 -26.07 -10.04
CA ARG A 251 -5.58 -26.08 -8.67
C ARG A 251 -7.00 -25.50 -8.61
N TYR A 252 -7.22 -24.34 -9.23
CA TYR A 252 -8.52 -23.68 -9.22
C TYR A 252 -9.55 -24.41 -10.09
N ALA A 253 -9.12 -25.01 -11.21
CA ALA A 253 -9.99 -25.86 -12.02
C ALA A 253 -10.48 -27.09 -11.24
N ALA A 254 -9.56 -27.76 -10.52
CA ALA A 254 -9.89 -28.90 -9.67
C ALA A 254 -10.80 -28.49 -8.48
N LEU A 255 -10.49 -27.36 -7.83
CA LEU A 255 -11.33 -26.80 -6.76
C LEU A 255 -12.74 -26.51 -7.27
N GLY A 256 -12.87 -25.89 -8.44
CA GLY A 256 -14.15 -25.60 -9.06
C GLY A 256 -14.96 -26.83 -9.40
N ALA A 257 -14.32 -27.83 -10.01
CA ALA A 257 -14.95 -29.12 -10.30
C ALA A 257 -15.49 -29.79 -9.02
N GLY A 258 -14.72 -29.75 -7.92
CA GLY A 258 -15.15 -30.28 -6.62
C GLY A 258 -16.24 -29.45 -5.91
N ARG A 259 -16.50 -28.22 -6.35
CA ARG A 259 -17.43 -27.27 -5.72
C ARG A 259 -18.59 -26.84 -6.63
N GLY A 260 -18.68 -27.38 -7.84
CA GLY A 260 -19.79 -27.13 -8.77
C GLY A 260 -19.69 -25.83 -9.56
N TRP A 261 -18.50 -25.26 -9.74
CA TRP A 261 -18.28 -24.07 -10.58
C TRP A 261 -17.14 -24.23 -11.58
N ALA A 262 -17.21 -23.51 -12.69
CA ALA A 262 -16.25 -23.61 -13.79
C ALA A 262 -15.22 -22.46 -13.78
N LEU A 263 -13.96 -22.75 -14.08
CA LEU A 263 -12.91 -21.74 -14.25
C LEU A 263 -12.72 -21.39 -15.72
N TYR A 264 -12.79 -20.11 -16.06
CA TYR A 264 -12.47 -19.58 -17.39
C TYR A 264 -11.21 -18.71 -17.31
N VAL A 265 -10.11 -19.23 -17.83
CA VAL A 265 -8.87 -18.45 -18.06
C VAL A 265 -9.03 -17.72 -19.39
N MET A 266 -8.69 -16.44 -19.43
CA MET A 266 -8.94 -15.62 -20.61
C MET A 266 -7.82 -14.64 -20.88
N TYR A 267 -7.65 -14.32 -22.16
CA TYR A 267 -6.64 -13.39 -22.64
C TYR A 267 -7.27 -12.31 -23.52
N GLY A 268 -6.71 -11.11 -23.43
CA GLY A 268 -7.12 -9.98 -24.24
C GLY A 268 -6.43 -8.68 -23.84
N GLN A 269 -6.80 -7.61 -24.54
CA GLN A 269 -6.18 -6.28 -24.47
C GLN A 269 -7.27 -5.22 -24.67
N THR A 270 -7.05 -3.99 -24.20
CA THR A 270 -8.00 -2.87 -24.41
C THR A 270 -8.26 -2.63 -25.90
N GLU A 271 -7.22 -2.80 -26.72
CA GLU A 271 -7.20 -2.67 -28.18
C GLU A 271 -8.11 -3.67 -28.91
N ALA A 272 -8.53 -4.74 -28.25
CA ALA A 272 -9.51 -5.70 -28.74
C ALA A 272 -10.78 -5.72 -27.88
N THR A 273 -11.10 -4.58 -27.25
CA THR A 273 -12.30 -4.43 -26.41
C THR A 273 -12.32 -5.49 -25.30
N ALA A 274 -11.19 -5.70 -24.61
CA ALA A 274 -10.99 -6.61 -23.47
C ALA A 274 -10.72 -8.10 -23.78
N ARG A 275 -11.45 -8.79 -24.67
CA ARG A 275 -11.35 -10.26 -24.84
C ARG A 275 -10.95 -10.71 -26.24
N MET A 276 -9.95 -11.59 -26.34
CA MET A 276 -9.50 -12.20 -27.60
C MET A 276 -9.46 -13.73 -27.55
N ALA A 277 -9.16 -14.31 -26.38
CA ALA A 277 -9.16 -15.75 -26.18
C ALA A 277 -9.78 -16.16 -24.84
N TYR A 278 -10.26 -17.40 -24.78
CA TYR A 278 -10.64 -18.07 -23.55
C TYR A 278 -10.25 -19.54 -23.60
N LEU A 279 -9.81 -20.08 -22.47
CA LEU A 279 -9.61 -21.50 -22.26
C LEU A 279 -10.96 -22.11 -21.87
N PRO A 280 -11.51 -23.04 -22.67
CA PRO A 280 -12.71 -23.77 -22.28
C PRO A 280 -12.50 -24.43 -20.91
N PRO A 281 -13.47 -24.36 -19.99
CA PRO A 281 -13.27 -24.75 -18.60
C PRO A 281 -12.90 -26.23 -18.43
N GLU A 282 -13.38 -27.09 -19.31
CA GLU A 282 -13.02 -28.51 -19.38
C GLU A 282 -11.55 -28.75 -19.74
N ARG A 283 -10.89 -27.77 -20.37
CA ARG A 283 -9.46 -27.83 -20.71
C ARG A 283 -8.59 -27.21 -19.63
N ALA A 284 -9.14 -26.47 -18.66
CA ALA A 284 -8.37 -25.74 -17.66
C ALA A 284 -7.44 -26.62 -16.82
N ALA A 285 -7.89 -27.83 -16.45
CA ALA A 285 -7.06 -28.78 -15.72
C ALA A 285 -6.00 -29.47 -16.61
N THR A 286 -6.33 -29.72 -17.90
CA THR A 286 -5.47 -30.51 -18.81
C THR A 286 -4.50 -29.68 -19.65
N ALA A 287 -4.77 -28.38 -19.83
CA ALA A 287 -3.97 -27.46 -20.61
C ALA A 287 -3.77 -26.12 -19.89
N PRO A 288 -3.28 -26.12 -18.64
CA PRO A 288 -3.23 -24.93 -17.79
C PRO A 288 -2.26 -23.84 -18.27
N SER A 289 -1.33 -24.16 -19.18
CA SER A 289 -0.41 -23.19 -19.79
C SER A 289 -1.02 -22.41 -20.95
N ALA A 290 -2.14 -22.87 -21.52
CA ALA A 290 -2.76 -22.23 -22.68
C ALA A 290 -3.67 -21.08 -22.26
N VAL A 291 -3.75 -20.05 -23.11
CA VAL A 291 -4.79 -19.01 -23.02
C VAL A 291 -6.08 -19.40 -23.75
N GLY A 292 -6.03 -20.52 -24.48
CA GLY A 292 -7.20 -21.18 -25.04
C GLY A 292 -7.43 -20.91 -26.52
N VAL A 293 -8.70 -20.83 -26.91
CA VAL A 293 -9.13 -20.60 -28.30
C VAL A 293 -9.55 -19.14 -28.49
N ALA A 294 -9.59 -18.68 -29.75
CA ALA A 294 -10.14 -17.36 -30.05
C ALA A 294 -11.61 -17.26 -29.59
N VAL A 295 -11.99 -16.08 -29.12
CA VAL A 295 -13.41 -15.78 -28.83
C VAL A 295 -14.23 -15.88 -30.12
N PRO A 296 -15.55 -16.20 -30.05
CA PRO A 296 -16.43 -16.20 -31.22
C PRO A 296 -16.30 -14.90 -32.03
N GLY A 297 -16.10 -15.02 -33.35
CA GLY A 297 -15.87 -13.91 -34.27
C GLY A 297 -14.42 -13.38 -34.32
N GLY A 298 -13.50 -13.99 -33.56
CA GLY A 298 -12.08 -13.68 -33.56
C GLY A 298 -11.23 -14.78 -34.19
N THR A 299 -10.05 -14.42 -34.70
CA THR A 299 -9.05 -15.35 -35.24
C THR A 299 -7.65 -14.92 -34.87
N PHE A 300 -6.77 -15.88 -34.60
CA PHE A 300 -5.34 -15.65 -34.37
C PHE A 300 -4.50 -16.17 -35.54
N SER A 301 -3.41 -15.48 -35.83
CA SER A 301 -2.35 -15.95 -36.71
C SER A 301 -1.00 -15.74 -36.06
N ILE A 302 -0.08 -16.68 -36.28
CA ILE A 302 1.31 -16.59 -35.84
C ILE A 302 2.15 -16.16 -37.03
N GLU A 303 2.74 -14.96 -36.95
CA GLU A 303 3.61 -14.41 -38.00
C GLU A 303 5.07 -14.56 -37.63
N ARG A 304 5.95 -14.74 -38.62
CA ARG A 304 7.40 -14.94 -38.40
C ARG A 304 7.71 -16.03 -37.34
N PRO A 305 7.16 -17.25 -37.48
CA PRO A 305 7.44 -18.34 -36.55
C PRO A 305 8.92 -18.76 -36.66
N ASP A 306 9.51 -19.09 -35.51
CA ASP A 306 10.80 -19.78 -35.40
C ASP A 306 10.63 -21.30 -35.63
N PRO A 307 11.73 -22.10 -35.61
CA PRO A 307 11.63 -23.55 -35.81
C PRO A 307 10.74 -24.27 -34.79
N ASP A 308 10.50 -23.70 -33.61
CA ASP A 308 9.62 -24.25 -32.57
C ASP A 308 8.15 -23.81 -32.76
N GLY A 309 7.84 -23.11 -33.85
CA GLY A 309 6.51 -22.59 -34.18
C GLY A 309 6.09 -21.37 -33.36
N VAL A 310 7.02 -20.76 -32.62
CA VAL A 310 6.77 -19.54 -31.84
C VAL A 310 6.97 -18.32 -32.74
N GLY A 311 5.97 -17.46 -32.81
CA GLY A 311 5.98 -16.26 -33.66
C GLY A 311 5.31 -15.07 -33.00
N ASP A 312 5.15 -14.00 -33.76
CA ASP A 312 4.44 -12.80 -33.36
C ASP A 312 2.93 -13.02 -33.48
N LEU A 313 2.20 -12.78 -32.38
CA LEU A 313 0.77 -13.02 -32.32
C LEU A 313 0.00 -11.84 -32.93
N VAL A 314 -0.76 -12.13 -33.98
CA VAL A 314 -1.69 -11.20 -34.61
C VAL A 314 -3.12 -11.67 -34.39
N TYR A 315 -4.01 -10.73 -34.05
CA TYR A 315 -5.43 -10.98 -33.83
C TYR A 315 -6.28 -10.19 -34.82
N ARG A 316 -7.35 -10.83 -35.31
CA ARG A 316 -8.39 -10.20 -36.13
C ARG A 316 -9.75 -10.52 -35.54
N GLY A 317 -10.65 -9.55 -35.56
CA GLY A 317 -12.02 -9.69 -35.10
C GLY A 317 -12.74 -8.34 -35.10
N GLU A 318 -14.06 -8.36 -35.09
CA GLU A 318 -14.86 -7.13 -35.08
C GLU A 318 -14.68 -6.29 -33.81
N ASN A 319 -14.11 -6.87 -32.75
CA ASN A 319 -13.78 -6.19 -31.50
C ASN A 319 -12.43 -5.43 -31.54
N VAL A 320 -11.69 -5.46 -32.65
CA VAL A 320 -10.44 -4.70 -32.82
C VAL A 320 -10.73 -3.20 -32.98
N MET A 321 -10.04 -2.40 -32.17
CA MET A 321 -10.14 -0.95 -32.09
C MET A 321 -10.06 -0.25 -33.46
N LEU A 322 -10.52 1.00 -33.51
CA LEU A 322 -10.29 1.89 -34.65
C LEU A 322 -8.82 2.32 -34.72
N GLY A 323 -8.17 2.52 -33.58
CA GLY A 323 -6.79 2.99 -33.48
C GLY A 323 -6.52 3.66 -32.13
N TYR A 324 -5.36 4.30 -31.99
CA TYR A 324 -5.05 5.09 -30.80
C TYR A 324 -5.41 6.57 -30.99
N ALA A 325 -5.61 7.27 -29.88
CA ALA A 325 -5.62 8.73 -29.78
C ALA A 325 -4.59 9.17 -28.74
N ARG A 326 -3.86 10.25 -29.01
CA ARG A 326 -2.95 10.90 -28.05
C ARG A 326 -3.38 12.33 -27.74
N SER A 327 -4.29 12.89 -28.52
CA SER A 327 -4.85 14.22 -28.34
C SER A 327 -6.29 14.27 -28.88
N GLY A 328 -7.00 15.36 -28.55
CA GLY A 328 -8.34 15.63 -29.11
C GLY A 328 -8.41 15.61 -30.64
N ALA A 329 -7.33 15.99 -31.33
CA ALA A 329 -7.26 15.98 -32.79
C ALA A 329 -7.37 14.56 -33.39
N ASP A 330 -6.88 13.55 -32.69
CA ASP A 330 -6.90 12.16 -33.16
C ASP A 330 -8.30 11.53 -33.11
N LEU A 331 -9.25 12.17 -32.43
CA LEU A 331 -10.61 11.65 -32.24
C LEU A 331 -11.47 11.74 -33.50
N ALA A 332 -11.10 12.60 -34.44
CA ALA A 332 -11.74 12.72 -35.75
C ALA A 332 -11.25 11.66 -36.76
N LEU A 333 -10.16 10.94 -36.45
CA LEU A 333 -9.60 9.95 -37.36
C LEU A 333 -10.56 8.77 -37.56
N GLY A 334 -10.57 8.20 -38.75
CA GLY A 334 -11.24 6.93 -39.02
C GLY A 334 -10.48 5.73 -38.44
N ARG A 335 -10.77 4.54 -38.97
CA ARG A 335 -10.00 3.33 -38.67
C ARG A 335 -8.57 3.49 -39.21
N THR A 336 -7.59 3.30 -38.34
CA THR A 336 -6.15 3.31 -38.64
C THR A 336 -5.51 1.93 -38.44
N VAL A 337 -6.27 0.94 -37.93
CA VAL A 337 -5.82 -0.44 -37.79
C VAL A 337 -6.92 -1.43 -38.19
N ASP A 338 -6.57 -2.43 -39.00
CA ASP A 338 -7.49 -3.50 -39.44
C ASP A 338 -7.28 -4.82 -38.70
N ARG A 339 -6.12 -4.97 -38.07
CA ARG A 339 -5.71 -6.12 -37.28
C ARG A 339 -4.95 -5.62 -36.05
N LEU A 340 -4.98 -6.40 -34.98
CA LEU A 340 -4.20 -6.12 -33.80
C LEU A 340 -2.92 -6.94 -33.82
N GLU A 341 -1.80 -6.26 -34.06
CA GLU A 341 -0.49 -6.81 -33.72
C GLU A 341 -0.34 -6.70 -32.20
N THR A 342 -0.51 -7.82 -31.51
CA THR A 342 -0.69 -7.81 -30.04
C THR A 342 0.59 -7.39 -29.31
N GLY A 343 1.74 -7.54 -29.98
CA GLY A 343 3.07 -7.40 -29.41
C GLY A 343 3.46 -8.55 -28.48
N ASP A 344 2.66 -9.62 -28.40
CA ASP A 344 2.95 -10.84 -27.66
C ASP A 344 3.57 -11.91 -28.61
N ARG A 345 4.45 -12.77 -28.09
CA ARG A 345 4.96 -13.97 -28.79
C ARG A 345 4.14 -15.17 -28.38
N ALA A 346 3.75 -16.02 -29.32
CA ALA A 346 2.88 -17.15 -29.06
C ALA A 346 3.15 -18.31 -30.03
N ARG A 347 2.63 -19.49 -29.68
CA ARG A 347 2.51 -20.64 -30.59
C ARG A 347 1.09 -21.18 -30.56
N LEU A 348 0.66 -21.76 -31.68
CA LEU A 348 -0.57 -22.54 -31.74
C LEU A 348 -0.21 -24.01 -31.56
N ARG A 349 -0.79 -24.66 -30.54
CA ARG A 349 -0.57 -26.08 -30.26
C ARG A 349 -1.30 -26.96 -31.29
N PRO A 350 -0.86 -28.22 -31.48
CA PRO A 350 -1.56 -29.17 -32.37
C PRO A 350 -3.02 -29.44 -31.99
N ASP A 351 -3.39 -29.25 -30.72
CA ASP A 351 -4.76 -29.36 -30.21
C ASP A 351 -5.59 -28.09 -30.40
N GLY A 352 -5.08 -27.10 -31.15
CA GLY A 352 -5.78 -25.85 -31.47
C GLY A 352 -5.75 -24.79 -30.37
N LEU A 353 -5.02 -25.04 -29.26
CA LEU A 353 -4.92 -24.10 -28.15
C LEU A 353 -3.75 -23.11 -28.35
N LEU A 354 -4.01 -21.83 -28.10
CA LEU A 354 -3.01 -20.79 -28.13
C LEU A 354 -2.24 -20.75 -26.79
N GLU A 355 -0.92 -20.66 -26.88
CA GLU A 355 -0.02 -20.49 -25.74
C GLU A 355 0.85 -19.25 -25.94
N ILE A 356 0.81 -18.34 -24.96
CA ILE A 356 1.65 -17.13 -24.97
C ILE A 356 3.02 -17.49 -24.37
N THR A 357 4.07 -17.32 -25.16
CA THR A 357 5.44 -17.73 -24.82
C THR A 357 6.33 -16.54 -24.45
N GLY A 358 5.94 -15.31 -24.78
CA GLY A 358 6.70 -14.10 -24.46
C GLY A 358 6.12 -12.83 -25.07
N ARG A 359 6.96 -11.81 -25.30
CA ARG A 359 6.57 -10.54 -25.96
C ARG A 359 7.57 -10.09 -27.00
N ALA A 360 7.05 -9.52 -28.09
CA ALA A 360 7.80 -8.96 -29.22
C ALA A 360 8.00 -7.44 -29.09
N ALA A 361 7.00 -6.70 -28.57
CA ALA A 361 7.10 -5.27 -28.32
C ALA A 361 7.61 -5.00 -26.90
N ARG A 362 8.41 -3.94 -26.72
CA ARG A 362 9.09 -3.59 -25.46
C ARG A 362 8.13 -3.06 -24.40
N PHE A 363 7.18 -3.87 -23.93
CA PHE A 363 6.30 -3.53 -22.81
C PHE A 363 6.10 -4.74 -21.87
N VAL A 364 5.92 -4.49 -20.59
CA VAL A 364 5.74 -5.50 -19.52
C VAL A 364 4.35 -5.35 -18.89
N LYS A 365 3.76 -6.39 -18.26
CA LYS A 365 2.44 -6.30 -17.58
C LYS A 365 2.53 -6.65 -16.10
N PRO A 366 3.38 -5.98 -15.30
CA PRO A 366 3.41 -6.17 -13.85
C PRO A 366 2.02 -5.99 -13.26
N PHE A 367 1.49 -7.02 -12.60
CA PHE A 367 0.13 -7.05 -12.02
C PHE A 367 -1.00 -6.74 -13.01
N GLY A 368 -0.78 -7.01 -14.30
CA GLY A 368 -1.73 -6.70 -15.36
C GLY A 368 -1.76 -5.23 -15.81
N LEU A 369 -0.85 -4.40 -15.29
CA LEU A 369 -0.62 -3.03 -15.75
C LEU A 369 0.44 -3.04 -16.86
N ARG A 370 0.03 -2.75 -18.10
CA ARG A 370 0.88 -2.56 -19.27
C ARG A 370 1.80 -1.35 -19.09
N VAL A 371 3.08 -1.61 -18.88
CA VAL A 371 4.14 -0.62 -18.77
C VAL A 371 5.01 -0.68 -20.03
N ASP A 372 5.08 0.43 -20.76
CA ASP A 372 5.92 0.59 -21.94
C ASP A 372 7.38 0.84 -21.51
N LEU A 373 8.32 0.00 -21.95
CA LEU A 373 9.72 0.09 -21.55
C LEU A 373 10.43 1.28 -22.21
N ASP A 374 9.98 1.73 -23.39
CA ASP A 374 10.52 2.92 -24.04
C ASP A 374 10.03 4.20 -23.32
N GLU A 375 8.86 4.14 -22.66
CA GLU A 375 8.39 5.19 -21.75
C GLU A 375 9.24 5.28 -20.48
N VAL A 376 9.59 4.13 -19.88
CA VAL A 376 10.50 4.08 -18.73
C VAL A 376 11.82 4.76 -19.08
N GLU A 377 12.40 4.45 -20.23
CA GLU A 377 13.67 5.04 -20.68
C GLU A 377 13.55 6.54 -20.92
N ARG A 378 12.44 7.03 -21.50
CA ARG A 378 12.19 8.47 -21.69
C ARG A 378 12.01 9.22 -20.37
N ILE A 379 11.31 8.64 -19.38
CA ILE A 379 11.14 9.23 -18.05
C ILE A 379 12.51 9.49 -17.41
N LEU A 380 13.42 8.52 -17.53
CA LEU A 380 14.76 8.63 -16.97
C LEU A 380 15.67 9.57 -17.77
N ALA A 381 15.58 9.54 -19.11
CA ALA A 381 16.31 10.45 -19.98
C ALA A 381 15.95 11.92 -19.71
N ALA A 382 14.67 12.22 -19.45
CA ALA A 382 14.23 13.57 -19.07
C ALA A 382 14.83 14.05 -17.74
N GLY A 383 15.23 13.12 -16.86
CA GLY A 383 15.96 13.38 -15.62
C GLY A 383 17.49 13.37 -15.77
N GLY A 384 18.01 13.29 -17.00
CA GLY A 384 19.45 13.23 -17.27
C GLY A 384 20.09 11.87 -16.99
N VAL A 385 19.30 10.81 -16.81
CA VAL A 385 19.77 9.45 -16.49
C VAL A 385 19.71 8.57 -17.73
N ALA A 386 20.88 8.14 -18.23
CA ALA A 386 20.94 7.14 -19.30
C ALA A 386 20.56 5.76 -18.74
N ALA A 387 19.55 5.13 -19.34
CA ALA A 387 18.98 3.90 -18.82
C ALA A 387 18.56 2.92 -19.93
N ALA A 388 18.44 1.65 -19.57
CA ALA A 388 17.80 0.62 -20.38
C ALA A 388 16.80 -0.16 -19.51
N ALA A 389 15.60 -0.41 -20.03
CA ALA A 389 14.51 -1.08 -19.32
C ALA A 389 14.09 -2.40 -20.00
N THR A 390 13.75 -3.37 -19.15
CA THR A 390 13.23 -4.69 -19.48
C THR A 390 12.32 -5.17 -18.33
N GLY A 391 11.77 -6.38 -18.39
CA GLY A 391 10.98 -6.94 -17.29
C GLY A 391 10.00 -8.02 -17.74
N ASP A 392 9.05 -8.35 -16.88
CA ASP A 392 8.04 -9.38 -17.10
C ASP A 392 6.71 -9.03 -16.39
N ASP A 393 5.82 -10.01 -16.23
CA ASP A 393 4.52 -9.81 -15.57
C ASP A 393 4.60 -9.70 -14.03
N THR A 394 5.81 -9.80 -13.46
CA THR A 394 6.08 -9.64 -12.02
C THR A 394 6.69 -8.28 -11.67
N GLY A 395 7.36 -7.63 -12.62
CA GLY A 395 8.00 -6.35 -12.38
C GLY A 395 8.86 -5.83 -13.53
N LEU A 396 9.24 -4.56 -13.39
CA LEU A 396 10.16 -3.82 -14.23
C LEU A 396 11.60 -4.01 -13.73
N ALA A 397 12.55 -4.09 -14.67
CA ALA A 397 13.98 -4.21 -14.47
C ALA A 397 14.70 -3.13 -15.27
N VAL A 398 15.49 -2.28 -14.62
CA VAL A 398 16.10 -1.10 -15.24
C VAL A 398 17.59 -1.02 -14.87
N ALA A 399 18.45 -0.88 -15.87
CA ALA A 399 19.86 -0.56 -15.67
C ALA A 399 20.08 0.93 -15.90
N VAL A 400 20.78 1.62 -14.99
CA VAL A 400 21.10 3.05 -15.09
C VAL A 400 22.62 3.26 -15.07
N VAL A 401 23.13 4.11 -15.96
CA VAL A 401 24.57 4.47 -15.99
C VAL A 401 24.89 5.36 -14.80
N ARG A 402 26.03 5.13 -14.12
CA ARG A 402 26.48 5.87 -12.91
C ARG A 402 26.16 7.38 -12.98
N GLY A 403 25.33 7.84 -12.04
CA GLY A 403 24.85 9.23 -11.94
C GLY A 403 23.51 9.41 -11.22
N GLY A 404 22.69 8.35 -11.11
CA GLY A 404 21.44 8.35 -10.35
C GLY A 404 21.47 7.39 -9.16
N ASP A 405 20.92 7.80 -8.01
CA ASP A 405 20.62 6.89 -6.91
C ASP A 405 19.57 5.88 -7.38
N ALA A 406 19.96 4.60 -7.48
CA ALA A 406 19.08 3.52 -7.93
C ALA A 406 17.79 3.43 -7.10
N THR A 407 17.85 3.82 -5.82
CA THR A 407 16.68 3.88 -4.93
C THR A 407 15.75 5.01 -5.36
N ALA A 408 16.29 6.22 -5.56
CA ALA A 408 15.52 7.36 -6.04
C ALA A 408 14.92 7.12 -7.43
N VAL A 409 15.63 6.41 -8.32
CA VAL A 409 15.12 6.02 -9.63
C VAL A 409 14.03 4.97 -9.52
N ALA A 410 14.17 3.98 -8.64
CA ALA A 410 13.15 2.97 -8.40
C ALA A 410 11.89 3.59 -7.81
N ASP A 411 12.03 4.47 -6.82
CA ASP A 411 10.94 5.21 -6.20
C ASP A 411 10.24 6.12 -7.22
N LEU A 412 11.01 6.86 -8.03
CA LEU A 412 10.48 7.70 -9.12
C LEU A 412 9.68 6.87 -10.12
N LEU A 413 10.21 5.74 -10.58
CA LEU A 413 9.52 4.88 -11.54
C LEU A 413 8.33 4.18 -10.91
N ALA A 414 8.40 3.73 -9.65
CA ALA A 414 7.27 3.14 -8.93
C ALA A 414 6.14 4.15 -8.74
N GLU A 415 6.47 5.39 -8.37
CA GLU A 415 5.54 6.52 -8.26
C GLU A 415 4.93 6.88 -9.62
N ARG A 416 5.78 7.07 -10.65
CA ARG A 416 5.36 7.49 -11.99
C ARG A 416 4.56 6.43 -12.73
N LEU A 417 4.89 5.15 -12.56
CA LEU A 417 4.22 4.01 -13.20
C LEU A 417 3.09 3.43 -12.34
N ARG A 418 2.94 3.93 -11.10
CA ARG A 418 2.09 3.39 -10.02
C ARG A 418 2.15 1.87 -9.92
N LEU A 419 3.37 1.37 -10.03
CA LEU A 419 3.69 0.01 -9.67
C LEU A 419 3.98 -0.02 -8.16
N PRO A 420 3.65 -1.12 -7.46
CA PRO A 420 4.23 -1.38 -6.15
C PRO A 420 5.75 -1.16 -6.21
N PRO A 421 6.37 -0.49 -5.23
CA PRO A 421 7.83 -0.29 -5.21
C PRO A 421 8.62 -1.61 -5.34
N THR A 422 8.03 -2.70 -4.86
CA THR A 422 8.58 -4.07 -4.98
C THR A 422 8.65 -4.61 -6.41
N ALA A 423 7.98 -3.97 -7.38
CA ALA A 423 7.91 -4.38 -8.76
C ALA A 423 8.69 -3.49 -9.71
N VAL A 424 9.50 -2.55 -9.18
CA VAL A 424 10.44 -1.76 -9.95
C VAL A 424 11.83 -2.02 -9.41
N ARG A 425 12.68 -2.64 -10.23
CA ARG A 425 14.04 -3.01 -9.86
C ARG A 425 15.01 -2.18 -10.67
N VAL A 426 15.93 -1.50 -10.01
CA VAL A 426 16.90 -0.62 -10.66
C VAL A 426 18.30 -1.00 -10.21
N ALA A 427 19.21 -1.15 -11.17
CA ALA A 427 20.61 -1.45 -10.93
C ALA A 427 21.52 -0.39 -11.57
N GLY A 428 22.51 0.07 -10.81
CA GLY A 428 23.58 0.94 -11.34
C GLY A 428 24.61 0.12 -12.11
N VAL A 429 24.94 0.56 -13.33
CA VAL A 429 25.98 -0.03 -14.19
C VAL A 429 26.99 1.04 -14.60
N ASP A 430 28.24 0.64 -14.86
CA ASP A 430 29.28 1.57 -15.35
C ASP A 430 29.02 2.01 -16.80
N ALA A 431 28.45 1.11 -17.60
CA ALA A 431 27.95 1.38 -18.95
C ALA A 431 26.76 0.44 -19.24
N LEU A 432 25.86 0.83 -20.14
CA LEU A 432 24.76 -0.04 -20.55
C LEU A 432 25.33 -1.31 -21.21
N PRO A 433 24.94 -2.52 -20.77
CA PRO A 433 25.38 -3.78 -21.39
C PRO A 433 25.03 -3.80 -22.87
N ARG A 434 25.97 -4.21 -23.72
CA ARG A 434 25.78 -4.30 -25.18
C ARG A 434 26.22 -5.66 -25.72
N LEU A 435 25.50 -6.14 -26.71
CA LEU A 435 25.87 -7.30 -27.52
C LEU A 435 27.06 -6.96 -28.44
N PRO A 436 27.79 -7.98 -28.97
CA PRO A 436 28.85 -7.77 -29.97
C PRO A 436 28.41 -6.99 -31.22
N THR A 437 27.10 -6.94 -31.48
CA THR A 437 26.45 -6.19 -32.57
C THR A 437 26.22 -4.70 -32.24
N GLY A 438 26.58 -4.24 -31.05
CA GLY A 438 26.41 -2.85 -30.58
C GLY A 438 25.03 -2.52 -29.99
N LYS A 439 24.05 -3.43 -30.08
CA LYS A 439 22.71 -3.29 -29.48
C LYS A 439 22.76 -3.50 -27.96
N VAL A 440 21.82 -2.90 -27.21
CA VAL A 440 21.70 -3.11 -25.76
C VAL A 440 21.34 -4.58 -25.47
N ASP A 441 22.08 -5.19 -24.55
CA ASP A 441 21.85 -6.56 -24.10
C ASP A 441 20.78 -6.56 -22.99
N LEU A 442 19.53 -6.77 -23.39
CA LEU A 442 18.38 -6.77 -22.46
C LEU A 442 18.43 -7.93 -21.46
N ALA A 443 19.09 -9.05 -21.79
CA ALA A 443 19.27 -10.17 -20.87
C ALA A 443 20.26 -9.79 -19.77
N ALA A 444 21.36 -9.12 -20.13
CA ALA A 444 22.30 -8.56 -19.17
C ALA A 444 21.67 -7.43 -18.32
N VAL A 445 20.79 -6.60 -18.89
CA VAL A 445 19.99 -5.60 -18.14
C VAL A 445 19.06 -6.29 -17.14
N ALA A 446 18.34 -7.34 -17.56
CA ALA A 446 17.45 -8.10 -16.70
C ALA A 446 18.21 -8.79 -15.56
N ALA A 447 19.41 -9.32 -15.84
CA ALA A 447 20.29 -9.94 -14.87
C ALA A 447 20.90 -8.94 -13.89
N ALA A 448 21.33 -7.77 -14.37
CA ALA A 448 21.87 -6.71 -13.54
C ALA A 448 20.82 -6.16 -12.57
N ALA A 449 19.57 -6.00 -13.04
CA ALA A 449 18.44 -5.54 -12.24
C ALA A 449 17.63 -6.69 -11.60
N ALA A 450 18.04 -7.95 -11.77
CA ALA A 450 17.40 -9.09 -11.12
C ALA A 450 17.34 -8.82 -9.62
N PRO A 451 16.21 -9.09 -8.92
CA PRO A 451 16.33 -9.21 -7.50
C PRO A 451 17.37 -10.31 -7.31
N GLN A 452 18.36 -10.09 -6.44
CA GLN A 452 19.00 -11.24 -5.84
C GLN A 452 17.88 -11.98 -5.12
N GLN A 453 17.25 -12.93 -5.81
CA GLN A 453 16.23 -13.78 -5.24
C GLN A 453 16.90 -14.39 -4.02
N PRO A 454 16.34 -14.20 -2.80
CA PRO A 454 16.51 -15.28 -1.85
C PRO A 454 15.88 -16.49 -2.56
N PRO A 455 16.66 -17.56 -2.80
CA PRO A 455 16.28 -18.64 -3.71
C PRO A 455 14.87 -19.17 -3.41
N ALA A 456 14.18 -19.69 -4.43
CA ALA A 456 12.97 -20.49 -4.26
C ALA A 456 13.26 -21.55 -3.18
N GLY A 457 12.63 -21.38 -2.02
CA GLY A 457 13.17 -21.91 -0.75
C GLY A 457 13.40 -20.85 0.34
N ALA A 458 13.00 -19.58 0.12
CA ALA A 458 13.20 -18.50 1.07
C ALA A 458 12.71 -18.89 2.47
N ASP A 459 13.70 -19.05 3.34
CA ASP A 459 13.53 -19.56 4.68
C ASP A 459 12.50 -18.71 5.46
N PRO A 460 11.65 -19.32 6.31
CA PRO A 460 10.57 -18.60 6.96
C PRO A 460 11.05 -17.48 7.93
N VAL A 461 12.36 -17.37 8.20
CA VAL A 461 13.03 -16.22 8.84
C VAL A 461 12.93 -14.98 7.96
N ARG A 462 13.23 -15.09 6.66
CA ARG A 462 13.18 -13.96 5.72
C ARG A 462 11.77 -13.39 5.61
N ARG A 463 10.77 -14.28 5.62
CA ARG A 463 9.35 -13.90 5.67
C ARG A 463 8.99 -13.17 6.97
N ALA A 464 9.53 -13.60 8.11
CA ALA A 464 9.29 -12.94 9.38
C ALA A 464 9.82 -11.50 9.41
N PHE A 465 10.99 -11.26 8.82
CA PHE A 465 11.57 -9.91 8.68
C PHE A 465 10.77 -9.04 7.70
N ALA A 466 10.44 -9.54 6.52
CA ALA A 466 9.69 -8.80 5.51
C ALA A 466 8.30 -8.34 6.00
N ALA A 467 7.66 -9.13 6.88
CA ALA A 467 6.35 -8.80 7.46
C ALA A 467 6.39 -7.63 8.47
N VAL A 468 7.55 -7.32 9.04
CA VAL A 468 7.72 -6.25 10.05
C VAL A 468 8.42 -5.02 9.49
N PHE A 469 9.15 -5.17 8.37
CA PHE A 469 9.81 -4.09 7.64
C PHE A 469 9.25 -3.97 6.20
N PRO A 470 7.99 -3.53 6.02
CA PRO A 470 7.38 -3.42 4.70
C PRO A 470 8.12 -2.40 3.83
N GLY A 471 8.38 -2.77 2.57
CA GLY A 471 9.09 -1.93 1.59
C GLY A 471 10.61 -1.97 1.68
N ARG A 472 11.21 -2.88 2.46
CA ARG A 472 12.66 -3.11 2.52
C ARG A 472 13.00 -4.49 1.93
N THR A 473 13.98 -4.55 1.04
CA THR A 473 14.55 -5.83 0.57
C THR A 473 15.38 -6.45 1.68
N ILE A 474 15.04 -7.67 2.12
CA ILE A 474 15.71 -8.37 3.22
C ILE A 474 16.83 -9.25 2.66
N THR A 475 18.08 -8.87 2.88
CA THR A 475 19.29 -9.58 2.44
C THR A 475 19.84 -10.51 3.52
N ASP A 476 20.73 -11.43 3.14
CA ASP A 476 21.41 -12.36 4.05
C ASP A 476 22.16 -11.67 5.16
N GLY A 477 22.79 -10.53 4.85
CA GLY A 477 23.57 -9.73 5.78
C GLY A 477 22.74 -8.75 6.60
N ASP A 478 21.43 -8.66 6.35
CA ASP A 478 20.57 -7.75 7.11
C ASP A 478 20.43 -8.26 8.54
N THR A 479 20.48 -7.33 9.47
CA THR A 479 20.21 -7.57 10.89
C THR A 479 18.93 -6.81 11.27
N PHE A 480 18.20 -7.29 12.27
CA PHE A 480 16.98 -6.61 12.72
C PHE A 480 17.29 -5.16 13.14
N VAL A 481 18.46 -4.98 13.73
CA VAL A 481 19.02 -3.70 14.13
C VAL A 481 19.37 -2.84 12.91
N GLY A 482 20.05 -3.42 11.91
CA GLY A 482 20.44 -2.72 10.67
C GLY A 482 19.25 -2.20 9.86
N LEU A 483 18.12 -2.90 9.93
CA LEU A 483 16.86 -2.50 9.29
C LEU A 483 16.08 -1.42 10.05
N GLY A 484 16.61 -0.90 11.16
CA GLY A 484 15.94 0.13 11.98
C GLY A 484 14.83 -0.46 12.84
N GLY A 485 15.02 -1.69 13.33
CA GLY A 485 14.17 -2.33 14.31
C GLY A 485 14.11 -1.56 15.63
N ASP A 486 12.95 -1.60 16.29
CA ASP A 486 12.72 -0.98 17.58
C ASP A 486 12.04 -1.97 18.53
N SER A 487 11.87 -1.58 19.79
CA SER A 487 11.38 -2.49 20.81
C SER A 487 9.93 -2.98 20.60
N LEU A 488 9.13 -2.29 19.77
CA LEU A 488 7.76 -2.69 19.44
C LEU A 488 7.77 -3.71 18.29
N ARG A 489 8.52 -3.41 17.23
CA ARG A 489 8.75 -4.32 16.10
C ARG A 489 9.47 -5.60 16.52
N TYR A 490 10.33 -5.48 17.52
CA TYR A 490 11.11 -6.58 18.06
C TYR A 490 10.22 -7.70 18.58
N VAL A 491 9.17 -7.37 19.33
CA VAL A 491 8.19 -8.35 19.81
C VAL A 491 7.51 -9.05 18.64
N GLN A 492 7.12 -8.30 17.61
CA GLN A 492 6.43 -8.83 16.43
C GLN A 492 7.34 -9.74 15.59
N THR A 493 8.59 -9.34 15.38
CA THR A 493 9.58 -10.14 14.63
C THR A 493 10.01 -11.37 15.42
N ALA A 494 10.30 -11.23 16.72
CA ALA A 494 10.66 -12.35 17.60
C ALA A 494 9.58 -13.43 17.57
N LEU A 495 8.31 -13.07 17.76
CA LEU A 495 7.19 -14.03 17.74
C LEU A 495 7.00 -14.73 16.39
N ARG A 496 7.32 -14.05 15.29
CA ARG A 496 7.25 -14.63 13.93
C ARG A 496 8.44 -15.55 13.66
N LEU A 497 9.64 -15.14 14.04
CA LEU A 497 10.86 -15.94 13.93
C LEU A 497 10.80 -17.18 14.80
N GLN A 498 10.31 -17.06 16.03
CA GLN A 498 10.23 -18.15 16.99
C GLN A 498 9.29 -19.28 16.52
N ARG A 499 8.26 -18.97 15.70
CA ARG A 499 7.41 -19.97 15.03
C ARG A 499 8.16 -20.75 13.95
N THR A 500 9.20 -20.15 13.40
CA THR A 500 10.00 -20.69 12.31
C THR A 500 11.20 -21.48 12.82
N VAL A 501 12.05 -20.84 13.64
CA VAL A 501 13.36 -21.37 14.05
C VAL A 501 13.35 -21.93 15.47
N GLY A 502 12.22 -21.83 16.19
CA GLY A 502 12.12 -22.28 17.58
C GLY A 502 12.75 -21.30 18.55
N ALA A 503 13.70 -21.75 19.38
CA ALA A 503 14.33 -20.90 20.39
C ALA A 503 15.32 -19.92 19.73
N LEU A 504 15.12 -18.62 19.93
CA LEU A 504 16.01 -17.60 19.38
C LEU A 504 17.23 -17.40 20.28
N PRO A 505 18.45 -17.25 19.70
CA PRO A 505 19.63 -16.92 20.48
C PRO A 505 19.56 -15.48 21.01
N PRO A 506 20.23 -15.16 22.13
CA PRO A 506 20.15 -13.86 22.80
C PRO A 506 20.50 -12.66 21.91
N ASP A 507 21.39 -12.86 20.95
CA ASP A 507 21.98 -11.91 20.01
C ASP A 507 21.28 -11.91 18.63
N TRP A 508 20.14 -12.61 18.48
CA TRP A 508 19.46 -12.74 17.18
C TRP A 508 19.21 -11.42 16.40
N PRO A 509 19.00 -10.24 17.01
CA PRO A 509 18.77 -9.00 16.27
C PRO A 509 20.01 -8.41 15.61
N GLU A 510 21.17 -8.79 16.12
CA GLU A 510 22.49 -8.43 15.61
C GLU A 510 23.00 -9.52 14.66
N ARG A 511 22.43 -10.71 14.73
CA ARG A 511 22.65 -11.76 13.73
C ARG A 511 22.05 -11.37 12.40
N THR A 512 22.81 -11.73 11.39
CA THR A 512 22.42 -11.66 10.00
C THR A 512 21.26 -12.62 9.76
N VAL A 513 20.39 -12.28 8.81
CA VAL A 513 19.29 -13.15 8.40
C VAL A 513 19.82 -14.53 8.02
N ALA A 514 20.97 -14.64 7.37
CA ALA A 514 21.60 -15.94 7.05
C ALA A 514 21.92 -16.78 8.29
N GLU A 515 22.48 -16.18 9.35
CA GLU A 515 22.76 -16.88 10.61
C GLU A 515 21.49 -17.36 11.32
N LEU A 516 20.37 -16.62 11.16
CA LEU A 516 19.08 -17.01 11.72
C LEU A 516 18.43 -18.14 10.92
N VAL A 517 18.56 -18.11 9.59
CA VAL A 517 18.13 -19.19 8.69
C VAL A 517 18.85 -20.50 9.05
N ALA A 518 20.16 -20.44 9.31
CA ALA A 518 20.97 -21.59 9.68
C ALA A 518 20.55 -22.27 11.00
N LEU A 519 19.73 -21.61 11.84
CA LEU A 519 19.16 -22.19 13.06
C LEU A 519 17.90 -23.03 12.79
N GLY A 520 17.29 -22.91 11.61
CA GLY A 520 16.09 -23.64 11.20
C GLY A 520 16.39 -25.07 10.73
N GLY A 521 15.64 -26.05 11.25
CA GLY A 521 15.70 -27.46 10.82
C GLY A 521 14.31 -28.13 10.83
N PRO A 522 14.09 -29.20 10.04
CA PRO A 522 12.76 -29.78 9.84
C PRO A 522 12.24 -30.50 11.10
N GLY A 523 10.96 -30.25 11.43
CA GLY A 523 10.12 -31.22 12.16
C GLY A 523 10.33 -31.38 13.67
N ARG A 524 10.42 -30.30 14.46
CA ARG A 524 10.22 -30.44 15.91
C ARG A 524 8.73 -30.41 16.27
N ALA A 525 8.28 -31.50 16.92
CA ALA A 525 6.95 -31.64 17.49
C ALA A 525 6.52 -30.37 18.25
N PRO A 526 5.22 -30.03 18.26
CA PRO A 526 4.72 -28.83 18.93
C PRO A 526 5.12 -28.83 20.41
N ARG A 527 6.13 -28.04 20.77
CA ARG A 527 6.56 -27.91 22.16
C ARG A 527 5.45 -27.22 22.96
N ARG A 528 5.09 -27.80 24.11
CA ARG A 528 4.13 -27.23 25.06
C ARG A 528 4.59 -25.85 25.58
N TRP A 529 5.91 -25.64 25.63
CA TRP A 529 6.58 -24.43 26.08
C TRP A 529 7.47 -23.85 24.98
N LEU A 530 7.44 -22.53 24.84
CA LEU A 530 8.21 -21.78 23.86
C LEU A 530 9.04 -20.70 24.58
N LEU A 531 10.31 -20.55 24.22
CA LEU A 531 11.23 -19.58 24.84
C LEU A 531 11.01 -18.16 24.30
N VAL A 532 10.22 -17.35 25.00
CA VAL A 532 9.93 -15.96 24.64
C VAL A 532 10.95 -15.04 25.30
N GLU A 533 11.40 -14.01 24.60
CA GLU A 533 12.41 -13.09 25.15
C GLU A 533 11.93 -12.37 26.40
N THR A 534 12.82 -12.30 27.38
CA THR A 534 12.47 -11.82 28.71
C THR A 534 11.87 -10.42 28.72
N PRO A 535 12.36 -9.42 27.95
CA PRO A 535 11.72 -8.10 27.89
C PRO A 535 10.26 -8.13 27.40
N VAL A 536 9.90 -9.07 26.52
CA VAL A 536 8.51 -9.24 26.05
C VAL A 536 7.63 -9.77 27.17
N VAL A 537 8.10 -10.82 27.85
CA VAL A 537 7.38 -11.43 28.98
C VAL A 537 7.23 -10.43 30.12
N LEU A 538 8.29 -9.70 30.45
CA LEU A 538 8.29 -8.67 31.49
C LEU A 538 7.36 -7.51 31.15
N ARG A 539 7.28 -7.06 29.89
CA ARG A 539 6.32 -6.02 29.48
C ARG A 539 4.87 -6.48 29.64
N ALA A 540 4.56 -7.71 29.21
CA ALA A 540 3.24 -8.30 29.36
C ALA A 540 2.86 -8.50 30.85
N ALA A 541 3.78 -9.04 31.66
CA ALA A 541 3.57 -9.21 33.09
C ALA A 541 3.44 -7.87 33.82
N ALA A 542 4.31 -6.90 33.51
CA ALA A 542 4.30 -5.60 34.16
C ALA A 542 3.02 -4.82 33.87
N ILE A 543 2.49 -4.85 32.64
CA ILE A 543 1.24 -4.15 32.34
C ILE A 543 0.04 -4.77 33.07
N VAL A 544 0.01 -6.10 33.22
CA VAL A 544 -1.00 -6.78 34.04
C VAL A 544 -0.85 -6.43 35.53
N LEU A 545 0.39 -6.35 36.03
CA LEU A 545 0.67 -5.94 37.42
C LEU A 545 0.23 -4.49 37.71
N ILE A 546 0.49 -3.58 36.78
CA ILE A 546 0.09 -2.16 36.88
C ILE A 546 -1.44 -2.06 36.94
N VAL A 547 -2.13 -2.60 35.94
CA VAL A 547 -3.59 -2.50 35.84
C VAL A 547 -4.27 -3.24 36.99
N GLY A 548 -3.82 -4.47 37.29
CA GLY A 548 -4.38 -5.27 38.38
C GLY A 548 -4.21 -4.61 39.75
N SER A 549 -3.08 -3.93 39.99
CA SER A 549 -2.86 -3.22 41.24
C SER A 549 -3.67 -1.94 41.36
N HIS A 550 -3.83 -1.18 40.28
CA HIS A 550 -4.63 0.06 40.28
C HIS A 550 -6.13 -0.23 40.45
N VAL A 551 -6.65 -1.29 39.80
CA VAL A 551 -8.05 -1.72 39.93
C VAL A 551 -8.34 -2.39 41.28
N GLY A 552 -7.31 -2.73 42.05
CA GLY A 552 -7.43 -3.39 43.35
C GLY A 552 -7.68 -4.91 43.27
N LEU A 553 -7.36 -5.55 42.15
CA LEU A 553 -7.43 -7.02 42.01
C LEU A 553 -6.40 -7.72 42.91
N PHE A 554 -5.23 -7.12 43.09
CA PHE A 554 -4.18 -7.54 44.02
C PHE A 554 -3.30 -6.33 44.38
N ARG A 555 -2.41 -6.44 45.37
CA ARG A 555 -1.49 -5.34 45.77
C ARG A 555 -0.04 -5.71 45.46
N LEU A 556 0.31 -5.81 44.18
CA LEU A 556 1.66 -6.13 43.70
C LEU A 556 2.20 -4.99 42.84
N LEU A 557 2.69 -3.96 43.52
CA LEU A 557 3.31 -2.79 42.91
C LEU A 557 4.71 -3.12 42.37
N GLY A 558 5.21 -2.30 41.44
CA GLY A 558 6.56 -2.44 40.87
C GLY A 558 6.60 -2.60 39.36
N GLY A 559 5.48 -2.91 38.70
CA GLY A 559 5.41 -3.14 37.26
C GLY A 559 6.02 -2.01 36.41
N SER A 560 5.71 -0.74 36.70
CA SER A 560 6.27 0.41 35.95
C SER A 560 7.79 0.54 36.08
N HIS A 561 8.38 0.13 37.20
CA HIS A 561 9.84 0.12 37.41
C HIS A 561 10.50 -0.97 36.56
N VAL A 562 9.85 -2.14 36.49
CA VAL A 562 10.28 -3.23 35.61
C VAL A 562 10.17 -2.81 34.14
N LEU A 563 9.13 -2.07 33.75
CA LEU A 563 9.03 -1.47 32.42
C LEU A 563 10.16 -0.49 32.15
N LEU A 564 10.56 0.31 33.14
CA LEU A 564 11.65 1.28 33.00
C LEU A 564 13.01 0.59 32.81
N ALA A 565 13.28 -0.47 33.58
CA ALA A 565 14.45 -1.31 33.37
C ALA A 565 14.41 -2.01 31.99
N ALA A 566 13.26 -2.56 31.59
CA ALA A 566 13.09 -3.13 30.26
C ALA A 566 13.25 -2.10 29.13
N ALA A 567 12.92 -0.83 29.37
CA ALA A 567 13.15 0.27 28.45
C ALA A 567 14.64 0.60 28.31
N GLY A 568 15.40 0.61 29.42
CA GLY A 568 16.86 0.75 29.41
C GLY A 568 17.55 -0.38 28.66
N TRP A 569 17.09 -1.61 28.85
CA TRP A 569 17.57 -2.78 28.11
C TRP A 569 17.32 -2.63 26.60
N ALA A 570 16.10 -2.22 26.21
CA ALA A 570 15.75 -2.00 24.82
C ALA A 570 16.50 -0.80 24.19
N PHE A 571 16.76 0.25 24.98
CA PHE A 571 17.55 1.39 24.57
C PHE A 571 18.97 0.98 24.17
N ALA A 572 19.64 0.20 25.01
CA ALA A 572 20.97 -0.33 24.74
C ALA A 572 21.04 -1.14 23.44
N ARG A 573 20.01 -1.96 23.21
CA ARG A 573 19.95 -2.88 22.07
C ARG A 573 19.57 -2.21 20.75
N PHE A 574 18.65 -1.25 20.76
CA PHE A 574 18.07 -0.70 19.52
C PHE A 574 18.41 0.77 19.29
N ALA A 575 18.40 1.59 20.33
CA ALA A 575 18.56 3.03 20.18
C ALA A 575 20.04 3.42 19.96
N LEU A 576 20.97 2.65 20.54
CA LEU A 576 22.41 2.90 20.45
C LEU A 576 23.12 2.22 19.27
N ALA A 577 22.42 1.37 18.52
CA ALA A 577 23.05 0.64 17.45
C ALA A 577 23.54 1.49 16.25
N PRO A 578 22.84 2.56 15.81
CA PRO A 578 23.34 3.41 14.74
C PRO A 578 24.55 4.24 15.15
N PRO A 579 25.47 4.59 14.24
CA PRO A 579 26.68 5.38 14.56
C PRO A 579 26.38 6.80 15.06
N ARG A 580 25.18 7.34 14.78
CA ARG A 580 24.66 8.60 15.33
C ARG A 580 23.31 8.36 16.01
N PRO A 581 23.29 7.86 17.26
CA PRO A 581 22.07 7.34 17.87
C PRO A 581 21.11 8.44 18.33
N SER A 582 21.55 9.69 18.52
CA SER A 582 20.72 10.79 19.03
C SER A 582 19.40 11.00 18.27
N ARG A 583 19.40 10.88 16.94
CA ARG A 583 18.17 10.98 16.12
C ARG A 583 17.21 9.81 16.37
N THR A 584 17.73 8.60 16.53
CA THR A 584 16.93 7.40 16.82
C THR A 584 16.34 7.46 18.23
N ILE A 585 17.12 7.93 19.20
CA ILE A 585 16.67 8.17 20.57
C ILE A 585 15.54 9.21 20.58
N LEU A 586 15.72 10.35 19.90
CA LEU A 586 14.72 11.42 19.83
C LEU A 586 13.41 10.94 19.17
N ARG A 587 13.49 10.15 18.09
CA ARG A 587 12.31 9.54 17.47
C ARG A 587 11.59 8.58 18.42
N THR A 588 12.35 7.83 19.23
CA THR A 588 11.77 6.92 20.23
C THR A 588 11.07 7.70 21.34
N ALA A 589 11.69 8.78 21.84
CA ALA A 589 11.09 9.69 22.81
C ALA A 589 9.78 10.30 22.27
N ALA A 590 9.80 10.85 21.05
CA ALA A 590 8.62 11.45 20.43
C ALA A 590 7.46 10.46 20.24
N ARG A 591 7.75 9.20 19.88
CA ARG A 591 6.72 8.15 19.73
C ARG A 591 6.03 7.77 21.04
N ILE A 592 6.64 8.05 22.18
CA ILE A 592 6.05 7.80 23.50
C ILE A 592 5.40 9.10 24.00
N ALA A 593 6.13 10.21 23.96
CA ALA A 593 5.69 11.51 24.49
C ALA A 593 4.48 12.06 23.75
N VAL A 594 4.47 12.05 22.41
CA VAL A 594 3.40 12.70 21.64
C VAL A 594 2.05 12.02 21.85
N PRO A 595 1.90 10.69 21.72
CA PRO A 595 0.61 10.04 21.99
C PRO A 595 0.19 10.17 23.47
N SER A 596 1.15 10.15 24.39
CA SER A 596 0.86 10.30 25.83
C SER A 596 0.36 11.70 26.16
N ALA A 597 1.04 12.74 25.66
CA ALA A 597 0.64 14.13 25.85
C ALA A 597 -0.74 14.42 25.25
N LEU A 598 -1.02 13.92 24.04
CA LEU A 598 -2.34 14.07 23.41
C LEU A 598 -3.45 13.39 24.21
N TRP A 599 -3.19 12.18 24.71
CA TRP A 599 -4.15 11.44 25.53
C TRP A 599 -4.42 12.15 26.86
N VAL A 600 -3.36 12.59 27.55
CA VAL A 600 -3.47 13.27 28.84
C VAL A 600 -4.12 14.65 28.67
N ALA A 601 -3.83 15.38 27.59
CA ALA A 601 -4.50 16.64 27.25
C ALA A 601 -6.00 16.44 27.06
N TRP A 602 -6.41 15.42 26.28
CA TRP A 602 -7.82 15.09 26.12
C TRP A 602 -8.47 14.73 27.47
N ARG A 603 -7.81 13.92 28.29
CA ARG A 603 -8.34 13.53 29.59
C ARG A 603 -8.49 14.73 30.54
N ALA A 604 -7.55 15.66 30.54
CA ALA A 604 -7.64 16.90 31.32
C ALA A 604 -8.85 17.78 30.93
N THR A 605 -9.44 17.57 29.75
CA THR A 605 -10.67 18.27 29.33
C THR A 605 -11.96 17.53 29.69
N VAL A 606 -11.87 16.24 30.03
CA VAL A 606 -13.04 15.36 30.22
C VAL A 606 -13.15 14.83 31.65
N ALA A 607 -12.06 14.86 32.42
CA ALA A 607 -12.01 14.35 33.78
C ALA A 607 -11.38 15.37 34.71
N ASP A 608 -12.02 15.60 35.85
CA ASP A 608 -11.57 16.55 36.87
C ASP A 608 -10.38 16.04 37.71
N ASP A 609 -9.85 14.86 37.39
CA ASP A 609 -8.74 14.21 38.09
C ASP A 609 -7.37 14.38 37.41
N VAL A 610 -7.29 15.20 36.35
CA VAL A 610 -6.07 15.45 35.59
C VAL A 610 -5.92 16.94 35.28
N ASP A 611 -4.90 17.58 35.86
CA ASP A 611 -4.56 18.96 35.54
C ASP A 611 -3.91 19.15 34.16
N TRP A 612 -3.99 20.39 33.64
CA TRP A 612 -3.43 20.78 32.34
C TRP A 612 -1.91 20.55 32.21
N TYR A 613 -1.16 20.70 33.30
CA TYR A 613 0.30 20.54 33.28
C TYR A 613 0.70 19.06 33.11
N ASN A 614 -0.21 18.11 33.39
CA ASN A 614 0.04 16.69 33.13
C ASN A 614 0.22 16.39 31.64
N ALA A 615 -0.44 17.18 30.78
CA ALA A 615 -0.30 17.05 29.32
C ALA A 615 1.08 17.49 28.83
N LEU A 616 1.78 18.34 29.59
CA LEU A 616 3.13 18.80 29.26
C LEU A 616 4.21 17.79 29.66
N LEU A 617 3.86 16.74 30.40
CA LEU A 617 4.82 15.77 30.96
C LEU A 617 5.88 16.50 31.81
N LEU A 618 5.41 17.40 32.67
CA LEU A 618 6.21 18.22 33.59
C LEU A 618 5.59 18.20 35.00
N ASN A 619 4.98 17.07 35.37
CA ASN A 619 4.14 16.95 36.57
C ASN A 619 4.98 17.32 37.79
N TYR A 620 6.15 16.72 37.95
CA TYR A 620 7.02 16.96 39.10
C TYR A 620 7.74 18.33 39.08
N VAL A 621 7.69 19.07 37.97
CA VAL A 621 8.22 20.44 37.89
C VAL A 621 7.20 21.44 38.41
N VAL A 622 5.90 21.15 38.22
CA VAL A 622 4.80 22.07 38.55
C VAL A 622 4.14 21.70 39.87
N ASP A 623 3.87 20.42 40.09
CA ASP A 623 3.30 19.86 41.32
C ASP A 623 4.11 18.62 41.79
N PRO A 624 4.96 18.78 42.82
CA PRO A 624 5.73 17.68 43.39
C PRO A 624 4.89 16.54 43.97
N GLU A 625 3.60 16.76 44.24
CA GLU A 625 2.66 15.77 44.80
C GLU A 625 1.80 15.06 43.73
N ALA A 626 1.93 15.43 42.45
CA ALA A 626 1.13 14.88 41.36
C ALA A 626 1.23 13.34 41.30
N TRP A 627 0.06 12.68 41.34
CA TRP A 627 -0.05 11.21 41.33
C TRP A 627 -0.78 10.71 40.08
N GLY A 628 -0.02 10.46 39.01
CA GLY A 628 -0.57 9.90 37.76
C GLY A 628 0.42 10.05 36.61
N TYR A 629 0.46 9.06 35.70
CA TYR A 629 1.25 9.10 34.46
C TYR A 629 2.77 9.32 34.58
N TRP A 630 3.36 9.22 35.78
CA TRP A 630 4.80 9.44 36.00
C TRP A 630 5.70 8.68 35.02
N PHE A 631 5.33 7.45 34.64
CA PHE A 631 6.14 6.64 33.74
C PHE A 631 6.26 7.25 32.35
N VAL A 632 5.15 7.78 31.81
CA VAL A 632 5.12 8.39 30.47
C VAL A 632 5.65 9.83 30.48
N GLU A 633 5.90 10.40 31.66
CA GLU A 633 6.69 11.61 31.84
C GLU A 633 8.20 11.29 31.90
N THR A 634 8.59 10.45 32.86
CA THR A 634 9.99 10.22 33.21
C THR A 634 10.75 9.47 32.11
N LEU A 635 10.12 8.50 31.43
CA LEU A 635 10.80 7.75 30.38
C LEU A 635 11.17 8.65 29.17
N PRO A 636 10.27 9.46 28.59
CA PRO A 636 10.67 10.42 27.56
C PRO A 636 11.74 11.42 28.03
N GLN A 637 11.66 11.94 29.25
CA GLN A 637 12.68 12.85 29.78
C GLN A 637 14.06 12.17 29.88
N ILE A 638 14.12 10.91 30.37
CA ILE A 638 15.35 10.11 30.35
C ILE A 638 15.86 9.94 28.92
N LEU A 639 14.99 9.62 27.95
CA LEU A 639 15.40 9.46 26.56
C LEU A 639 15.90 10.77 25.95
N LEU A 640 15.33 11.92 26.30
CA LEU A 640 15.84 13.24 25.87
C LEU A 640 17.22 13.53 26.46
N LEU A 641 17.41 13.25 27.75
CA LEU A 641 18.72 13.36 28.41
C LEU A 641 19.76 12.45 27.72
N MET A 642 19.38 11.22 27.39
CA MET A 642 20.24 10.30 26.65
C MET A 642 20.50 10.80 25.22
N ALA A 643 19.51 11.35 24.53
CA ALA A 643 19.71 11.91 23.20
C ALA A 643 20.75 13.04 23.23
N LEU A 644 20.69 13.92 24.24
CA LEU A 644 21.65 14.99 24.48
C LEU A 644 23.05 14.44 24.81
N LEU A 645 23.13 13.48 25.72
CA LEU A 645 24.38 12.83 26.12
C LEU A 645 25.11 12.24 24.89
N PHE A 646 24.36 11.60 23.99
CA PHE A 646 24.89 10.98 22.77
C PHE A 646 25.09 11.96 21.59
N VAL A 647 24.82 13.26 21.73
CA VAL A 647 25.30 14.31 20.81
C VAL A 647 26.83 14.47 20.93
N VAL A 648 27.39 14.21 22.11
CA VAL A 648 28.82 14.39 22.39
C VAL A 648 29.65 13.25 21.75
N PRO A 649 30.63 13.56 20.88
CA PRO A 649 31.47 12.54 20.23
C PRO A 649 32.26 11.67 21.22
N ALA A 650 32.74 12.25 22.31
CA ALA A 650 33.49 11.53 23.35
C ALA A 650 32.63 10.44 24.02
N VAL A 651 31.36 10.71 24.30
CA VAL A 651 30.41 9.72 24.85
C VAL A 651 30.22 8.57 23.86
N ARG A 652 30.06 8.85 22.55
CA ARG A 652 29.95 7.81 21.53
C ARG A 652 31.22 6.99 21.35
N ALA A 653 32.38 7.59 21.60
CA ALA A 653 33.65 6.86 21.63
C ALA A 653 33.72 5.95 22.85
N LEU A 654 33.32 6.46 24.03
CA LEU A 654 33.30 5.72 25.28
C LEU A 654 32.33 4.55 25.29
N ASP A 655 31.11 4.71 24.77
CA ASP A 655 30.14 3.60 24.63
C ASP A 655 30.69 2.47 23.74
N ARG A 656 31.48 2.81 22.71
CA ARG A 656 32.10 1.83 21.81
C ARG A 656 33.30 1.13 22.43
N SER A 657 34.14 1.86 23.17
CA SER A 657 35.35 1.29 23.78
C SER A 657 35.06 0.54 25.08
N LEU A 658 34.08 1.02 25.86
CA LEU A 658 33.74 0.49 27.18
C LEU A 658 32.20 0.37 27.33
N PRO A 659 31.56 -0.59 26.63
CA PRO A 659 30.10 -0.70 26.53
C PRO A 659 29.39 -0.92 27.88
N PHE A 660 30.08 -1.46 28.89
CA PHE A 660 29.54 -1.65 30.23
C PHE A 660 29.86 -0.48 31.20
N ALA A 661 30.95 0.25 30.97
CA ALA A 661 31.38 1.30 31.91
C ALA A 661 30.47 2.52 31.86
N LEU A 662 29.97 2.88 30.68
CA LEU A 662 29.04 4.01 30.52
C LEU A 662 27.71 3.80 31.29
N PRO A 663 26.96 2.69 31.11
CA PRO A 663 25.76 2.47 31.91
C PRO A 663 26.05 2.32 33.40
N ALA A 664 27.21 1.76 33.80
CA ALA A 664 27.62 1.72 35.20
C ALA A 664 27.86 3.13 35.77
N ALA A 665 28.47 4.03 35.01
CA ALA A 665 28.65 5.43 35.41
C ALA A 665 27.32 6.18 35.53
N VAL A 666 26.39 5.97 34.57
CA VAL A 666 25.03 6.54 34.65
C VAL A 666 24.26 5.97 35.85
N TYR A 667 24.44 4.68 36.16
CA TYR A 667 23.88 4.06 37.35
C TYR A 667 24.41 4.71 38.64
N LEU A 668 25.73 4.87 38.78
CA LEU A 668 26.34 5.52 39.95
C LEU A 668 25.90 6.97 40.09
N ALA A 669 25.84 7.72 38.98
CA ALA A 669 25.30 9.08 38.97
C ALA A 669 23.82 9.11 39.37
N GLY A 670 23.02 8.13 38.92
CA GLY A 670 21.63 7.98 39.31
C GLY A 670 21.43 7.63 40.79
N LEU A 671 22.35 6.87 41.39
CA LEU A 671 22.35 6.63 42.84
C LEU A 671 22.64 7.90 43.63
N LEU A 672 23.57 8.74 43.17
CA LEU A 672 23.81 10.06 43.78
C LEU A 672 22.56 10.94 43.72
N GLY A 673 21.76 10.82 42.66
CA GLY A 673 20.45 11.44 42.53
C GLY A 673 19.46 11.07 43.65
N GLN A 674 19.65 9.95 44.35
CA GLN A 674 18.85 9.59 45.53
C GLN A 674 19.23 10.38 46.79
N PHE A 675 20.36 11.07 46.78
CA PHE A 675 20.87 11.90 47.88
C PHE A 675 20.82 13.40 47.56
N VAL A 676 20.34 13.79 46.37
CA VAL A 676 20.13 15.20 46.04
C VAL A 676 18.98 15.72 46.90
N ASP A 677 19.34 16.57 47.84
CA ASP A 677 18.43 17.20 48.79
C ASP A 677 17.70 18.35 48.07
N ASP A 678 16.50 18.08 47.57
CA ASP A 678 15.62 19.12 47.05
C ASP A 678 15.11 19.93 48.25
N GLY A 679 15.90 20.92 48.64
CA GLY A 679 15.69 21.84 49.75
C GLY A 679 14.36 22.58 49.66
N ALA A 680 13.29 21.88 50.05
CA ALA A 680 11.97 22.38 50.47
C ALA A 680 11.04 21.25 50.94
N ASN A 681 11.34 19.96 50.70
CA ASN A 681 10.51 18.85 51.20
C ASN A 681 11.35 17.60 51.53
N ALA A 682 11.73 17.50 52.81
CA ALA A 682 12.33 16.31 53.39
C ALA A 682 11.49 15.06 53.11
N PHE A 683 12.12 14.05 52.50
CA PHE A 683 11.66 12.65 52.48
C PHE A 683 10.21 12.41 52.04
N SER A 684 9.92 12.71 50.77
CA SER A 684 8.95 11.92 50.04
C SER A 684 9.71 10.89 49.21
N LEU A 685 9.79 9.66 49.71
CA LEU A 685 10.15 8.43 48.97
C LEU A 685 9.21 8.14 47.75
N ARG A 686 8.48 9.16 47.26
CA ARG A 686 7.33 9.10 46.37
C ARG A 686 7.47 9.92 45.09
N GLN A 687 8.55 10.67 44.89
CA GLN A 687 8.78 11.34 43.60
C GLN A 687 9.43 10.38 42.61
N MET A 688 8.69 10.01 41.56
CA MET A 688 9.18 9.15 40.48
C MET A 688 9.83 9.98 39.36
N SER A 689 10.58 11.01 39.75
CA SER A 689 11.28 11.95 38.87
C SER A 689 12.50 11.30 38.22
N VAL A 690 13.04 11.94 37.18
CA VAL A 690 14.20 11.40 36.43
C VAL A 690 15.38 11.06 37.35
N HIS A 691 15.76 11.95 38.27
CA HIS A 691 16.95 11.77 39.09
C HIS A 691 16.81 10.61 40.10
N THR A 692 15.59 10.28 40.55
CA THR A 692 15.35 9.19 41.51
C THR A 692 15.24 7.81 40.87
N VAL A 693 14.85 7.71 39.59
CA VAL A 693 14.59 6.41 38.93
C VAL A 693 15.49 6.09 37.75
N ILE A 694 16.34 7.01 37.28
CA ILE A 694 17.24 6.77 36.15
C ILE A 694 18.17 5.57 36.36
N TRP A 695 18.48 5.23 37.62
CA TRP A 695 19.27 4.05 37.96
C TRP A 695 18.61 2.74 37.48
N LEU A 696 17.27 2.65 37.44
CA LEU A 696 16.55 1.47 36.91
C LEU A 696 16.78 1.32 35.40
N PHE A 697 16.69 2.43 34.67
CA PHE A 697 16.99 2.47 33.24
C PHE A 697 18.45 2.11 32.99
N ALA A 698 19.37 2.66 33.79
CA ALA A 698 20.80 2.37 33.70
C ALA A 698 21.12 0.89 34.00
N LEU A 699 20.48 0.27 34.99
CA LEU A 699 20.63 -1.16 35.26
C LEU A 699 20.09 -2.03 34.13
N GLY A 700 18.96 -1.67 33.53
CA GLY A 700 18.45 -2.34 32.34
C GLY A 700 19.42 -2.27 31.16
N TRP A 701 20.02 -1.09 30.95
CA TRP A 701 21.07 -0.89 29.95
C TRP A 701 22.33 -1.72 30.29
N ALA A 702 22.82 -1.68 31.53
CA ALA A 702 23.95 -2.47 31.99
C ALA A 702 23.70 -3.98 31.83
N ALA A 703 22.49 -4.45 32.16
CA ALA A 703 22.08 -5.84 32.01
C ALA A 703 22.16 -6.32 30.55
N GLN A 704 21.83 -5.46 29.59
CA GLN A 704 21.99 -5.77 28.17
C GLN A 704 23.47 -5.86 27.76
N ARG A 705 24.32 -4.97 28.28
CA ARG A 705 25.74 -4.88 27.93
C ARG A 705 26.63 -5.87 28.71
N ALA A 706 26.07 -6.59 29.67
CA ALA A 706 26.79 -7.54 30.51
C ALA A 706 27.16 -8.82 29.74
N ALA A 707 28.41 -8.89 29.30
CA ALA A 707 28.99 -10.03 28.58
C ALA A 707 29.67 -11.05 29.51
N THR A 708 30.23 -10.61 30.65
CA THR A 708 31.00 -11.48 31.56
C THR A 708 30.23 -11.84 32.83
N ALA A 709 30.63 -12.93 33.50
CA ALA A 709 30.07 -13.32 34.80
C ALA A 709 30.23 -12.20 35.85
N TRP A 710 31.37 -11.50 35.85
CA TRP A 710 31.58 -10.37 36.76
C TRP A 710 30.65 -9.20 36.46
N GLN A 711 30.37 -8.90 35.18
CA GLN A 711 29.44 -7.83 34.81
C GLN A 711 28.01 -8.16 35.24
N ARG A 712 27.59 -9.42 35.07
CA ARG A 712 26.30 -9.90 35.55
C ARG A 712 26.22 -9.84 37.08
N ALA A 713 27.28 -10.25 37.77
CA ALA A 713 27.39 -10.11 39.21
C ALA A 713 27.36 -8.64 39.65
N ALA A 714 27.98 -7.72 38.90
CA ALA A 714 27.94 -6.30 39.16
C ALA A 714 26.53 -5.70 38.97
N VAL A 715 25.77 -6.14 37.95
CA VAL A 715 24.35 -5.77 37.80
C VAL A 715 23.52 -6.28 38.97
N LEU A 716 23.72 -7.54 39.40
CA LEU A 716 23.04 -8.11 40.58
C LEU A 716 23.43 -7.41 41.89
N ALA A 717 24.70 -7.04 42.05
CA ALA A 717 25.17 -6.26 43.20
C ALA A 717 24.57 -4.85 43.18
N GLY A 718 24.50 -4.21 42.01
CA GLY A 718 23.80 -2.94 41.84
C GLY A 718 22.32 -3.04 42.24
N LEU A 719 21.62 -4.08 41.79
CA LEU A 719 20.25 -4.39 42.24
C LEU A 719 20.16 -4.53 43.76
N ALA A 720 21.08 -5.28 44.38
CA ALA A 720 21.11 -5.50 45.82
C ALA A 720 21.40 -4.23 46.63
N VAL A 721 22.02 -3.21 46.03
CA VAL A 721 22.25 -1.89 46.65
C VAL A 721 21.05 -0.96 46.43
N ALA A 722 20.65 -0.76 45.16
CA ALA A 722 19.66 0.25 44.80
C ALA A 722 18.23 -0.11 45.25
N VAL A 723 17.86 -1.38 45.21
CA VAL A 723 16.49 -1.81 45.53
C VAL A 723 16.17 -1.62 47.02
N PRO A 724 16.98 -2.10 47.98
CA PRO A 724 16.73 -1.84 49.39
C PRO A 724 16.78 -0.34 49.71
N MET A 725 17.65 0.42 49.03
CA MET A 725 17.78 1.85 49.25
C MET A 725 16.48 2.62 48.90
N MET A 726 15.82 2.26 47.80
CA MET A 726 14.57 2.92 47.37
C MET A 726 13.30 2.30 47.99
N PHE A 727 13.31 1.00 48.28
CA PHE A 727 12.12 0.22 48.67
C PHE A 727 12.24 -0.45 50.04
N ALA A 728 13.05 0.09 50.95
CA ALA A 728 13.29 -0.45 52.29
C ALA A 728 12.00 -0.84 53.04
N HIS A 729 10.94 -0.05 52.88
CA HIS A 729 9.66 -0.22 53.56
C HIS A 729 8.58 -0.92 52.71
N GLU A 730 8.89 -1.36 51.49
CA GLU A 730 7.95 -1.99 50.57
C GLU A 730 8.48 -3.34 50.04
N PRO A 731 8.55 -4.39 50.88
CA PRO A 731 9.25 -5.63 50.56
C PRO A 731 8.69 -6.35 49.31
N HIS A 732 7.37 -6.29 49.09
CA HIS A 732 6.74 -6.87 47.90
C HIS A 732 7.13 -6.14 46.62
N ARG A 733 7.17 -4.79 46.65
CA ARG A 733 7.61 -3.99 45.50
C ARG A 733 9.10 -4.19 45.26
N ALA A 734 9.91 -4.18 46.32
CA ALA A 734 11.33 -4.50 46.26
C ALA A 734 11.57 -5.84 45.56
N ALA A 735 10.83 -6.89 45.93
CA ALA A 735 10.92 -8.20 45.31
C ALA A 735 10.53 -8.17 43.82
N VAL A 736 9.42 -7.53 43.45
CA VAL A 736 8.98 -7.41 42.04
C VAL A 736 10.04 -6.70 41.19
N VAL A 737 10.60 -5.59 41.70
CA VAL A 737 11.62 -4.82 41.00
C VAL A 737 12.94 -5.60 40.88
N ALA A 738 13.39 -6.23 41.97
CA ALA A 738 14.60 -7.02 42.00
C ALA A 738 14.51 -8.21 41.03
N VAL A 739 13.45 -9.02 41.16
CA VAL A 739 13.24 -10.20 40.30
C VAL A 739 13.02 -9.79 38.86
N GLY A 740 12.15 -8.82 38.59
CA GLY A 740 11.85 -8.37 37.23
C GLY A 740 13.09 -7.83 36.51
N THR A 741 13.93 -7.06 37.21
CA THR A 741 15.17 -6.52 36.62
C THR A 741 16.25 -7.58 36.51
N ALA A 742 16.42 -8.46 37.51
CA ALA A 742 17.37 -9.57 37.43
C ALA A 742 17.04 -10.54 36.29
N LEU A 743 15.75 -10.76 36.00
CA LEU A 743 15.31 -11.56 34.87
C LEU A 743 15.79 -11.00 33.52
N LEU A 744 16.10 -9.71 33.39
CA LEU A 744 16.70 -9.16 32.16
C LEU A 744 18.11 -9.70 31.87
N LEU A 745 18.78 -10.29 32.88
CA LEU A 745 20.01 -11.04 32.69
C LEU A 745 19.76 -12.42 32.08
N VAL A 746 18.52 -12.91 32.09
CA VAL A 746 18.11 -14.13 31.40
C VAL A 746 17.63 -13.73 30.00
N PRO A 747 18.18 -14.29 28.90
CA PRO A 747 17.80 -13.87 27.55
C PRO A 747 16.35 -14.18 27.16
N ALA A 748 15.84 -15.33 27.57
CA ALA A 748 14.49 -15.80 27.24
C ALA A 748 13.90 -16.67 28.35
N LEU A 749 12.58 -16.60 28.52
CA LEU A 749 11.80 -17.36 29.49
C LEU A 749 10.90 -18.37 28.78
N ALA A 750 10.74 -19.55 29.38
CA ALA A 750 9.82 -20.57 28.87
C ALA A 750 8.37 -20.15 29.17
N VAL A 751 7.57 -19.95 28.12
CA VAL A 751 6.16 -19.56 28.20
C VAL A 751 5.29 -20.66 27.56
N PRO A 752 4.15 -21.04 28.16
CA PRO A 752 3.23 -22.00 27.55
C PRO A 752 2.73 -21.49 26.19
N ARG A 753 2.70 -22.36 25.18
CA ARG A 753 2.29 -22.02 23.82
C ARG A 753 0.99 -21.20 23.70
N PRO A 754 -0.11 -21.48 24.43
CA PRO A 754 -1.33 -20.65 24.32
C PRO A 754 -1.12 -19.21 24.84
N LEU A 755 -0.22 -19.02 25.80
CA LEU A 755 0.06 -17.71 26.39
C LEU A 755 1.01 -16.85 25.56
N VAL A 756 1.76 -17.44 24.63
CA VAL A 756 2.71 -16.71 23.77
C VAL A 756 2.02 -15.61 22.94
N ARG A 757 0.85 -15.91 22.37
CA ARG A 757 0.07 -14.92 21.62
C ARG A 757 -0.39 -13.78 22.53
N LEU A 758 -0.84 -14.13 23.73
CA LEU A 758 -1.31 -13.16 24.73
C LEU A 758 -0.15 -12.25 25.19
N CYS A 759 1.01 -12.82 25.53
CA CYS A 759 2.21 -12.04 25.89
C CYS A 759 2.58 -11.06 24.77
N GLY A 760 2.55 -11.50 23.51
CA GLY A 760 2.83 -10.64 22.36
C GLY A 760 1.85 -9.48 22.20
N LEU A 761 0.55 -9.76 22.34
CA LEU A 761 -0.51 -8.75 22.25
C LEU A 761 -0.38 -7.72 23.38
N LEU A 762 -0.25 -8.17 24.62
CA LEU A 762 -0.15 -7.29 25.78
C LEU A 762 1.14 -6.47 25.78
N ALA A 763 2.27 -7.07 25.42
CA ALA A 763 3.54 -6.35 25.29
C ALA A 763 3.52 -5.33 24.14
N GLY A 764 2.85 -5.64 23.02
CA GLY A 764 2.70 -4.73 21.88
C GLY A 764 1.74 -3.56 22.14
N ALA A 765 0.77 -3.75 23.04
CA ALA A 765 -0.21 -2.73 23.42
C ALA A 765 0.08 -2.06 24.77
N SER A 766 1.22 -2.33 25.41
CA SER A 766 1.46 -1.93 26.80
C SER A 766 1.34 -0.42 27.04
N LEU A 767 1.75 0.42 26.07
CA LEU A 767 1.59 1.87 26.16
C LEU A 767 0.11 2.29 26.08
N ALA A 768 -0.65 1.77 25.11
CA ALA A 768 -2.07 2.08 24.97
C ALA A 768 -2.88 1.59 26.17
N ILE A 769 -2.58 0.40 26.70
CA ILE A 769 -3.17 -0.11 27.94
C ILE A 769 -2.83 0.82 29.12
N TYR A 770 -1.56 1.23 29.25
CA TYR A 770 -1.13 2.13 30.31
C TYR A 770 -1.83 3.49 30.24
N LEU A 771 -2.06 4.03 29.05
CA LEU A 771 -2.76 5.31 28.90
C LEU A 771 -4.25 5.19 29.22
N THR A 772 -4.91 4.13 28.74
CA THR A 772 -6.37 4.02 28.78
C THR A 772 -6.96 3.47 30.08
N HIS A 773 -6.18 2.73 30.88
CA HIS A 773 -6.74 1.96 32.00
C HIS A 773 -7.45 2.80 33.08
N TYR A 774 -6.98 4.01 33.40
CA TYR A 774 -7.68 4.87 34.37
C TYR A 774 -9.07 5.29 33.87
N ALA A 775 -9.17 5.66 32.59
CA ALA A 775 -10.45 6.03 31.99
C ALA A 775 -11.44 4.84 31.98
N VAL A 776 -10.97 3.64 31.65
CA VAL A 776 -11.79 2.42 31.66
C VAL A 776 -12.20 2.04 33.08
N MET A 777 -11.29 2.17 34.05
CA MET A 777 -11.58 1.89 35.46
C MET A 777 -12.65 2.83 36.00
N SER A 778 -12.55 4.14 35.74
CA SER A 778 -13.57 5.11 36.16
C SER A 778 -14.91 4.85 35.48
N ALA A 779 -14.92 4.52 34.19
CA ALA A 779 -16.15 4.25 33.44
C ALA A 779 -16.87 2.95 33.89
N LEU A 780 -16.13 1.98 34.41
CA LEU A 780 -16.64 0.68 34.85
C LEU A 780 -16.64 0.54 36.38
N ALA A 781 -16.66 1.66 37.10
CA ALA A 781 -16.73 1.69 38.54
C ALA A 781 -17.97 0.90 39.03
N GLY A 782 -17.76 0.02 40.01
CA GLY A 782 -18.81 -0.84 40.60
C GLY A 782 -18.89 -2.26 40.03
N LEU A 783 -18.19 -2.59 38.93
CA LEU A 783 -18.07 -3.97 38.45
C LEU A 783 -16.98 -4.75 39.22
N PRO A 784 -17.02 -6.10 39.19
CA PRO A 784 -15.98 -6.91 39.81
C PRO A 784 -14.59 -6.59 39.23
N SER A 785 -13.57 -6.45 40.10
CA SER A 785 -12.21 -6.05 39.72
C SER A 785 -11.62 -6.88 38.57
N ALA A 786 -11.92 -8.19 38.51
CA ALA A 786 -11.45 -9.06 37.42
C ALA A 786 -12.02 -8.66 36.04
N VAL A 787 -13.29 -8.24 35.99
CA VAL A 787 -13.96 -7.77 34.76
C VAL A 787 -13.36 -6.44 34.32
N VAL A 788 -13.14 -5.53 35.26
CA VAL A 788 -12.55 -4.21 34.98
C VAL A 788 -11.11 -4.37 34.46
N VAL A 789 -10.30 -5.23 35.06
CA VAL A 789 -8.94 -5.53 34.56
C VAL A 789 -9.00 -6.08 33.13
N LEU A 790 -9.86 -7.05 32.84
CA LEU A 790 -10.00 -7.60 31.50
C LEU A 790 -10.42 -6.51 30.49
N ALA A 791 -11.37 -5.65 30.85
CA ALA A 791 -11.81 -4.55 30.02
C ALA A 791 -10.67 -3.56 29.72
N CYS A 792 -9.87 -3.18 30.72
CA CYS A 792 -8.70 -2.32 30.54
C CYS A 792 -7.70 -2.92 29.53
N LEU A 793 -7.42 -4.22 29.62
CA LEU A 793 -6.51 -4.91 28.70
C LEU A 793 -7.08 -4.94 27.27
N VAL A 794 -8.36 -5.28 27.11
CA VAL A 794 -9.02 -5.38 25.80
C VAL A 794 -9.13 -4.01 25.12
N VAL A 795 -9.57 -2.99 25.85
CA VAL A 795 -9.70 -1.61 25.32
C VAL A 795 -8.34 -1.08 24.90
N GLY A 796 -7.29 -1.26 25.72
CA GLY A 796 -5.95 -0.83 25.36
C GLY A 796 -5.41 -1.51 24.09
N VAL A 797 -5.68 -2.81 23.91
CA VAL A 797 -5.33 -3.53 22.66
C VAL A 797 -6.10 -2.99 21.46
N ALA A 798 -7.41 -2.74 21.61
CA ALA A 798 -8.23 -2.19 20.53
C ALA A 798 -7.79 -0.77 20.12
N VAL A 799 -7.48 0.09 21.10
CA VAL A 799 -6.97 1.45 20.86
C VAL A 799 -5.62 1.39 20.13
N GLN A 800 -4.72 0.48 20.52
CA GLN A 800 -3.45 0.29 19.83
C GLN A 800 -3.63 -0.08 18.34
N GLU A 801 -4.60 -0.94 18.03
CA GLU A 801 -4.93 -1.31 16.64
C GLU A 801 -5.50 -0.14 15.85
N VAL A 802 -6.39 0.65 16.44
CA VAL A 802 -6.97 1.84 15.81
C VAL A 802 -5.90 2.91 15.54
N LEU A 803 -5.06 3.21 16.54
CA LEU A 803 -3.95 4.15 16.38
C LEU A 803 -2.94 3.67 15.32
N GLY A 804 -2.69 2.37 15.24
CA GLY A 804 -1.87 1.77 14.19
C GLY A 804 -2.41 2.03 12.77
N ARG A 805 -3.73 1.89 12.59
CA ARG A 805 -4.40 2.16 11.31
C ARG A 805 -4.48 3.65 10.99
N ALA A 806 -4.77 4.50 11.97
CA ALA A 806 -4.82 5.95 11.83
C ALA A 806 -3.44 6.55 11.51
N ALA A 807 -2.37 6.05 12.12
CA ALA A 807 -1.01 6.49 11.81
C ALA A 807 -0.54 6.05 10.41
N ALA A 808 -1.18 5.03 9.82
CA ALA A 808 -0.97 4.66 8.43
C ALA A 808 -1.71 5.62 7.48
N SER A 809 -2.95 6.02 7.80
CA SER A 809 -3.73 6.98 6.99
C SER A 809 -3.21 8.43 7.10
N VAL A 810 -2.79 8.89 8.28
CA VAL A 810 -2.21 10.24 8.44
C VAL A 810 -0.86 10.37 7.72
N ARG A 811 -0.10 9.28 7.55
CA ARG A 811 1.12 9.31 6.72
C ARG A 811 0.82 9.50 5.24
N VAL A 812 -0.34 9.02 4.78
CA VAL A 812 -0.86 9.28 3.44
C VAL A 812 -1.28 10.76 3.30
N GLU A 813 -1.91 11.32 4.33
CA GLU A 813 -2.41 12.71 4.31
C GLU A 813 -1.29 13.76 4.50
N ALA A 814 -0.29 13.49 5.34
CA ALA A 814 0.89 14.34 5.51
C ALA A 814 1.76 14.40 4.24
N HIS A 815 1.77 13.33 3.44
CA HIS A 815 2.38 13.34 2.10
C HIS A 815 1.62 14.25 1.14
N ARG A 816 0.27 14.21 1.15
CA ARG A 816 -0.56 15.17 0.39
C ARG A 816 -0.28 16.62 0.78
N SER A 817 -0.03 16.87 2.06
CA SER A 817 0.23 18.22 2.58
C SER A 817 1.62 18.74 2.17
N ALA A 818 2.64 17.86 2.19
CA ALA A 818 3.99 18.17 1.74
C ALA A 818 4.04 18.43 0.23
N ASP A 819 3.27 17.67 -0.56
CA ASP A 819 3.09 17.91 -1.99
C ASP A 819 2.40 19.26 -2.26
N LEU A 820 1.38 19.61 -1.48
CA LEU A 820 0.69 20.90 -1.60
C LEU A 820 1.63 22.08 -1.30
N GLN A 821 2.48 21.96 -0.27
CA GLN A 821 3.48 22.98 0.07
C GLN A 821 4.60 23.07 -0.98
N ALA A 822 5.07 21.94 -1.52
CA ALA A 822 6.03 21.91 -2.62
C ALA A 822 5.44 22.54 -3.89
N HIS A 823 4.15 22.30 -4.18
CA HIS A 823 3.43 22.86 -5.31
C HIS A 823 3.21 24.37 -5.18
N LEU A 824 2.85 24.86 -3.98
CA LEU A 824 2.74 26.29 -3.68
C LEU A 824 4.11 26.99 -3.76
N ALA A 825 5.18 26.38 -3.24
CA ALA A 825 6.53 26.90 -3.34
C ALA A 825 7.06 26.91 -4.79
N ALA A 826 6.62 25.98 -5.64
CA ALA A 826 6.92 25.98 -7.07
C ALA A 826 6.14 27.07 -7.82
N ARG A 827 4.85 27.28 -7.52
CA ARG A 827 4.02 28.37 -8.07
C ARG A 827 4.56 29.76 -7.69
N LEU A 828 4.97 29.96 -6.44
CA LEU A 828 5.54 31.22 -5.97
C LEU A 828 6.91 31.51 -6.59
N ARG A 829 7.72 30.47 -6.86
CA ARG A 829 8.96 30.60 -7.65
C ARG A 829 8.65 30.94 -9.10
N GLY A 830 7.66 30.30 -9.73
CA GLY A 830 7.21 30.61 -11.09
C GLY A 830 6.73 32.05 -11.26
N LEU A 831 6.01 32.61 -10.28
CA LEU A 831 5.56 34.00 -10.30
C LEU A 831 6.72 35.02 -10.16
N ARG A 832 7.77 34.67 -9.42
CA ARG A 832 8.99 35.50 -9.32
C ARG A 832 9.82 35.46 -10.61
N PHE A 833 9.90 34.32 -11.29
CA PHE A 833 10.54 34.20 -12.60
C PHE A 833 9.75 34.90 -13.71
N GLY A 834 8.41 34.85 -13.68
CA GLY A 834 7.55 35.56 -14.63
C GLY A 834 7.70 37.08 -14.59
N ARG A 835 7.84 37.68 -13.40
CA ARG A 835 8.14 39.13 -13.26
C ARG A 835 9.53 39.50 -13.79
N ALA A 836 10.53 38.65 -13.59
CA ALA A 836 11.89 38.89 -14.09
C ALA A 836 12.02 38.71 -15.62
N ALA A 837 11.17 37.87 -16.23
CA ALA A 837 11.09 37.69 -17.67
C ALA A 837 10.30 38.83 -18.35
N ALA A 838 9.21 39.30 -17.72
CA ALA A 838 8.44 40.46 -18.22
C ALA A 838 9.27 41.77 -18.21
N GLN A 839 10.15 41.94 -17.22
CA GLN A 839 11.07 43.09 -17.18
C GLN A 839 12.20 43.01 -18.23
N ARG A 840 12.60 41.81 -18.67
CA ARG A 840 13.60 41.63 -19.73
C ARG A 840 13.01 41.78 -21.13
N GLY A 841 11.80 41.26 -21.36
CA GLY A 841 11.09 41.44 -22.64
C GLY A 841 10.72 42.90 -22.94
N ALA A 842 10.49 43.71 -21.90
CA ALA A 842 10.24 45.14 -22.06
C ALA A 842 11.50 45.96 -22.43
N ALA A 843 12.70 45.44 -22.14
CA ALA A 843 13.97 46.08 -22.49
C ALA A 843 14.40 45.78 -23.94
N GLU A 844 14.17 44.55 -24.43
CA GLU A 844 14.53 44.16 -25.81
C GLU A 844 13.63 44.81 -26.88
N LEU A 845 12.38 45.15 -26.55
CA LEU A 845 11.48 45.88 -27.45
C LEU A 845 11.85 47.35 -27.65
N HIS A 846 12.77 47.90 -26.85
CA HIS A 846 13.24 49.28 -27.00
C HIS A 846 14.51 49.41 -27.87
N GLU A 847 15.19 48.30 -28.18
CA GLU A 847 16.50 48.34 -28.85
C GLU A 847 16.47 48.14 -30.37
N HIS A 848 15.33 47.71 -30.95
CA HIS A 848 15.22 47.38 -32.40
C HIS A 848 14.36 48.36 -33.23
N GLY A 849 13.99 49.52 -32.69
CA GLY A 849 13.26 50.57 -33.41
C GLY A 849 14.14 51.70 -33.90
N ARG A 850 15.08 51.45 -34.84
CA ARG A 850 15.77 52.54 -35.56
C ARG A 850 15.27 52.68 -36.99
N VAL A 851 14.58 53.79 -37.19
CA VAL A 851 14.04 54.38 -38.41
C VAL A 851 15.15 54.68 -39.42
N VAL A 852 14.95 54.31 -40.68
CA VAL A 852 15.65 54.86 -41.84
C VAL A 852 14.65 55.76 -42.59
N PRO A 853 14.95 57.04 -42.87
CA PRO A 853 14.04 57.93 -43.57
C PRO A 853 14.16 57.74 -45.09
N VAL A 854 13.03 57.67 -45.79
CA VAL A 854 12.96 57.80 -47.25
C VAL A 854 12.02 58.97 -47.55
N GLU A 855 12.55 59.90 -48.34
CA GLU A 855 11.97 61.18 -48.73
C GLU A 855 10.73 61.06 -49.63
N ASP A 856 9.94 62.13 -49.56
CA ASP A 856 8.74 62.45 -50.33
C ASP A 856 8.89 62.29 -51.85
N HIS A 857 7.88 61.71 -52.49
CA HIS A 857 7.32 62.28 -53.72
C HIS A 857 5.88 61.76 -53.98
N LEU A 858 4.93 62.70 -53.89
CA LEU A 858 3.56 62.62 -54.43
C LEU A 858 3.59 62.38 -55.95
N PRO A 859 2.53 61.76 -56.52
CA PRO A 859 1.59 62.62 -57.25
C PRO A 859 0.10 62.24 -57.18
N ASP A 860 -0.66 63.31 -56.99
CA ASP A 860 -1.92 63.74 -57.62
C ASP A 860 -2.77 62.78 -58.48
N ALA A 861 -4.09 62.88 -58.28
CA ALA A 861 -5.12 62.16 -58.99
C ALA A 861 -5.83 63.06 -60.01
N ARG A 862 -5.70 62.78 -61.33
CA ARG A 862 -6.66 63.21 -62.37
C ARG A 862 -6.70 62.25 -63.57
N ARG A 863 -7.78 61.44 -63.62
CA ARG A 863 -8.76 61.24 -64.73
C ARG A 863 -8.29 60.87 -66.17
N PRO A 864 -9.20 60.40 -67.07
CA PRO A 864 -9.11 59.07 -67.69
C PRO A 864 -8.92 59.09 -69.22
N ALA A 865 -8.84 57.89 -69.81
CA ALA A 865 -9.44 57.44 -71.09
C ALA A 865 -8.47 56.64 -71.99
N GLY A 866 -8.99 55.53 -72.53
CA GLY A 866 -8.67 55.10 -73.90
C GLY A 866 -7.88 53.80 -74.05
N ALA A 867 -8.60 52.79 -74.57
CA ALA A 867 -8.18 51.51 -75.16
C ALA A 867 -7.79 50.37 -74.22
#